data_AF-A0A8J2RQD5-F1
#
_entry.id   AF-A0A8J2RQD5-F1
#
_cell.length_a   1.000
_cell.length_b   1.000
_cell.length_c   1.000
_cell.angle_alpha   90.00
_cell.angle_beta   90.00
_cell.angle_gamma   90.00
#
_symmetry.space_group_name_H-M   'P 1'
#
loop_
_entity.id
_entity.type
_entity.pdbx_description
1 polymer ?
#
loop_
_entity_poly.entity_id
_entity_poly.type
_entity_poly.pdbx_seq_one_letter_code
_entity_poly.pdbx_strand_id
1 'polypeptide(L)'
;MKSRKQLEAQQRYKKEQEERQRIKNEELRLEMERRRREQQEKEEQEARIKKERQIREVELCRTHCQRSTALLTLCTESLARWSVQQWQLKKFHWCMRTDGLPDPGHLPQLNAYRYRWIENSENTEPSMERLLSRAPELNQVLHDLNELIENTHDIPLKDVQQLCLMHRELSKLLSHEIEVAIKSVLNDVERHLLPDESQLNVQTCSKLFTLALGTDTAKNSSLTLHDFPRLGVRLDLPQIILTNMKPVVASFVWYKEGHFLEPPQLNGVPSLPTLLHPLVQDDPLYNLVPESMRAPQQEDVVDSSTVDDVKQTQEPSAADDVKPDDLTLDFDSHLLVMGVLQLQLLQLPIQPRRFSDWTVALLEDGDAIKIYEFRACFSESAAAKEAEKAGKRGKNDDDDDPGDGKEANEELRKLISFKIKLPPSAFWLGCPRPVIYQKDSGTWRSKGVWDVRFFEEIGGPTVQFRLEEPAIVAFAQAKRVNLPLQGWTLVPSHMRSSIINSLVSKAPVEAAKGTAANEPRGGGGGGGGGGDGGGGEDWSDDEGSDDEEGGRGNGAAVVEEAADEPDEIEYDPEANSITLTLNGAIVSLDIEIQEHQVLLRRVRTSVIVNIQDLTNRPMTPFELIKSLRRRGLEISPSYKVSSMVEELAKNKNRTVEKHLYRCVALLAASEKFSFLHSRWNQMAGDENFVLQYQKLEKETMSAPALAQVSFDRTRLLSYNESSLSLEQQENVKEAEPQFYADLLNALFESSPTDLRNEILAPSPAFVETIYTMLSATRPMSNA
;
A
#
# COMPACT_ATOMS: atom_id res chain seq x y z
N MET A 1 55.56 -7.42 -101.18
CA MET A 1 55.59 -6.11 -100.49
C MET A 1 54.34 -5.73 -99.68
N LYS A 2 53.22 -6.48 -99.67
CA LYS A 2 52.00 -6.11 -98.90
C LYS A 2 51.95 -6.63 -97.43
N SER A 3 52.75 -7.64 -97.06
CA SER A 3 52.66 -8.33 -95.75
C SER A 3 53.39 -7.61 -94.59
N ARG A 4 54.51 -6.92 -94.86
CA ARG A 4 55.30 -6.23 -93.82
C ARG A 4 54.62 -4.98 -93.25
N LYS A 5 53.87 -4.24 -94.08
CA LYS A 5 53.09 -3.05 -93.65
C LYS A 5 51.86 -3.41 -92.79
N GLN A 6 51.25 -4.60 -92.99
CA GLN A 6 50.13 -5.06 -92.16
C GLN A 6 50.59 -5.55 -90.77
N LEU A 7 51.75 -6.20 -90.68
CA LEU A 7 52.33 -6.66 -89.41
C LEU A 7 52.78 -5.47 -88.53
N GLU A 8 53.41 -4.46 -89.13
CA GLU A 8 53.81 -3.23 -88.43
C GLU A 8 52.60 -2.40 -87.95
N ALA A 9 51.51 -2.37 -88.72
CA ALA A 9 50.26 -1.72 -88.31
C ALA A 9 49.56 -2.47 -87.17
N GLN A 10 49.52 -3.80 -87.20
CA GLN A 10 49.00 -4.62 -86.08
C GLN A 10 49.85 -4.48 -84.82
N GLN A 11 51.18 -4.44 -84.93
CA GLN A 11 52.08 -4.25 -83.79
C GLN A 11 51.97 -2.84 -83.19
N ARG A 12 51.80 -1.80 -84.01
CA ARG A 12 51.51 -0.44 -83.54
C ARG A 12 50.17 -0.36 -82.83
N TYR A 13 49.12 -0.96 -83.40
CA TYR A 13 47.80 -1.02 -82.78
C TYR A 13 47.81 -1.79 -81.45
N LYS A 14 48.56 -2.89 -81.36
CA LYS A 14 48.71 -3.68 -80.12
C LYS A 14 49.48 -2.92 -79.05
N LYS A 15 50.53 -2.19 -79.43
CA LYS A 15 51.26 -1.29 -78.53
C LYS A 15 50.39 -0.12 -78.06
N GLU A 16 49.61 0.49 -78.95
CA GLU A 16 48.66 1.55 -78.58
C GLU A 16 47.57 1.05 -77.64
N GLN A 17 47.07 -0.18 -77.86
CA GLN A 17 46.10 -0.84 -76.98
C GLN A 17 46.70 -1.13 -75.59
N GLU A 18 47.92 -1.67 -75.53
CA GLU A 18 48.65 -1.91 -74.28
C GLU A 18 48.98 -0.61 -73.53
N GLU A 19 49.37 0.44 -74.26
CA GLU A 19 49.67 1.76 -73.71
C GLU A 19 48.40 2.44 -73.18
N ARG A 20 47.28 2.38 -73.92
CA ARG A 20 45.96 2.82 -73.43
C ARG A 20 45.49 2.01 -72.22
N GLN A 21 45.74 0.70 -72.19
CA GLN A 21 45.40 -0.15 -71.05
C GLN A 21 46.25 0.20 -69.82
N ARG A 22 47.54 0.52 -70.01
CA ARG A 22 48.44 0.98 -68.94
C ARG A 22 48.00 2.32 -68.37
N ILE A 23 47.72 3.30 -69.24
CA ILE A 23 47.21 4.62 -68.84
C ILE A 23 45.89 4.46 -68.07
N LYS A 24 44.95 3.65 -68.58
CA LYS A 24 43.67 3.40 -67.92
C LYS A 24 43.81 2.69 -66.57
N ASN A 25 44.75 1.74 -66.44
CA ASN A 25 45.05 1.08 -65.17
C ASN A 25 45.75 2.01 -64.17
N GLU A 26 46.58 2.93 -64.66
CA GLU A 26 47.28 3.94 -63.85
C GLU A 26 46.30 5.03 -63.36
N GLU A 27 45.42 5.52 -64.24
CA GLU A 27 44.30 6.40 -63.88
C GLU A 27 43.39 5.76 -62.83
N LEU A 28 43.02 4.49 -63.00
CA LEU A 28 42.16 3.77 -62.05
C LEU A 28 42.84 3.55 -60.70
N ARG A 29 44.17 3.36 -60.67
CA ARG A 29 44.96 3.32 -59.42
C ARG A 29 44.98 4.67 -58.72
N LEU A 30 45.22 5.75 -59.45
CA LEU A 30 45.22 7.12 -58.91
C LEU A 30 43.84 7.52 -58.38
N GLU A 31 42.77 7.15 -59.09
CA GLU A 31 41.37 7.38 -58.66
C GLU A 31 41.07 6.63 -57.35
N MET A 32 41.46 5.36 -57.25
CA MET A 32 41.29 4.55 -56.03
C MET A 32 42.10 5.11 -54.86
N GLU A 33 43.33 5.56 -55.11
CA GLU A 33 44.18 6.18 -54.09
C GLU A 33 43.61 7.52 -53.61
N ARG A 34 43.09 8.35 -54.52
CA ARG A 34 42.40 9.60 -54.19
C ARG A 34 41.15 9.35 -53.36
N ARG A 35 40.29 8.39 -53.75
CA ARG A 35 39.11 8.01 -52.95
C ARG A 35 39.48 7.51 -51.57
N ARG A 36 40.57 6.73 -51.44
CA ARG A 36 41.05 6.25 -50.14
C ARG A 36 41.53 7.39 -49.26
N ARG A 37 42.23 8.39 -49.81
CA ARG A 37 42.65 9.60 -49.09
C ARG A 37 41.45 10.45 -48.68
N GLU A 38 40.49 10.67 -49.58
CA GLU A 38 39.26 11.41 -49.27
C GLU A 38 38.42 10.70 -48.19
N GLN A 39 38.37 9.37 -48.17
CA GLN A 39 37.75 8.60 -47.08
C GLN A 39 38.54 8.73 -45.77
N GLN A 40 39.86 8.60 -45.80
CA GLN A 40 40.70 8.77 -44.61
C GLN A 40 40.59 10.17 -44.02
N GLU A 41 40.60 11.22 -44.84
CA GLU A 41 40.42 12.61 -44.38
C GLU A 41 39.03 12.83 -43.77
N LYS A 42 37.98 12.25 -44.36
CA LYS A 42 36.62 12.28 -43.78
C LYS A 42 36.56 11.54 -42.45
N GLU A 43 37.10 10.32 -42.39
CA GLU A 43 37.16 9.51 -41.17
C GLU A 43 37.96 10.21 -40.06
N GLU A 44 39.10 10.83 -40.39
CA GLU A 44 39.91 11.61 -39.45
C GLU A 44 39.18 12.87 -38.98
N GLN A 45 38.49 13.57 -39.88
CA GLN A 45 37.70 14.75 -39.55
C GLN A 45 36.51 14.39 -38.66
N GLU A 46 35.79 13.31 -38.98
CA GLU A 46 34.70 12.76 -38.15
C GLU A 46 35.23 12.29 -36.79
N ALA A 47 36.38 11.61 -36.75
CA ALA A 47 37.01 11.18 -35.50
C ALA A 47 37.49 12.36 -34.65
N ARG A 48 37.98 13.44 -35.27
CA ARG A 48 38.40 14.66 -34.57
C ARG A 48 37.20 15.40 -33.98
N ILE A 49 36.12 15.57 -34.75
CA ILE A 49 34.86 16.16 -34.28
C ILE A 49 34.28 15.31 -33.13
N LYS A 50 34.33 13.98 -33.25
CA LYS A 50 33.87 13.06 -32.20
C LYS A 50 34.70 13.18 -30.92
N LYS A 51 36.03 13.28 -31.02
CA LYS A 51 36.92 13.46 -29.86
C LYS A 51 36.72 14.81 -29.17
N GLU A 52 36.66 15.90 -29.94
CA GLU A 52 36.42 17.24 -29.39
C GLU A 52 35.07 17.33 -28.69
N ARG A 53 34.05 16.67 -29.25
CA ARG A 53 32.74 16.53 -28.62
C ARG A 53 32.82 15.76 -27.30
N GLN A 54 33.49 14.61 -27.26
CA GLN A 54 33.65 13.84 -26.03
C GLN A 54 34.32 14.66 -24.93
N ILE A 55 35.35 15.46 -25.26
CA ILE A 55 36.01 16.35 -24.31
C ILE A 55 35.00 17.38 -23.76
N ARG A 56 34.22 18.02 -24.65
CA ARG A 56 33.21 19.00 -24.26
C ARG A 56 32.10 18.39 -23.39
N GLU A 57 31.66 17.18 -23.69
CA GLU A 57 30.68 16.44 -22.88
C GLU A 57 31.21 16.13 -21.49
N VAL A 58 32.47 15.69 -21.37
CA VAL A 58 33.12 15.44 -20.08
C VAL A 58 33.24 16.73 -19.25
N GLU A 59 33.61 17.85 -19.87
CA GLU A 59 33.66 19.16 -19.20
C GLU A 59 32.29 19.63 -18.71
N LEU A 60 31.26 19.48 -19.54
CA LEU A 60 29.88 19.77 -19.15
C LEU A 60 29.41 18.86 -18.03
N CYS A 61 29.67 17.55 -18.13
CA CYS A 61 29.35 16.57 -17.11
C CYS A 61 29.97 16.94 -15.75
N ARG A 62 31.26 17.30 -15.73
CA ARG A 62 31.93 17.76 -14.50
C ARG A 62 31.26 18.98 -13.89
N THR A 63 30.91 19.97 -14.71
CA THR A 63 30.25 21.21 -14.26
C THR A 63 28.85 20.92 -13.71
N HIS A 64 28.08 20.10 -14.42
CA HIS A 64 26.74 19.67 -14.01
C HIS A 64 26.78 18.89 -12.69
N CYS A 65 27.69 17.90 -12.56
CA CYS A 65 27.86 17.13 -11.34
C CYS A 65 28.23 18.01 -10.15
N GLN A 66 29.12 18.99 -10.32
CA GLN A 66 29.49 19.94 -9.25
C GLN A 66 28.28 20.75 -8.76
N ARG A 67 27.47 21.27 -9.69
CA ARG A 67 26.24 22.03 -9.37
C ARG A 67 25.23 21.16 -8.61
N SER A 68 24.90 19.99 -9.16
CA SER A 68 23.94 19.07 -8.55
C SER A 68 24.42 18.64 -7.16
N THR A 69 25.70 18.26 -7.02
CA THR A 69 26.27 17.84 -5.72
C THR A 69 26.17 18.95 -4.67
N ALA A 70 26.51 20.19 -5.03
CA ALA A 70 26.46 21.32 -4.09
C ALA A 70 25.03 21.58 -3.56
N LEU A 71 24.03 21.60 -4.45
CA LEU A 71 22.63 21.83 -4.06
C LEU A 71 22.07 20.68 -3.22
N LEU A 72 22.39 19.44 -3.59
CA LEU A 72 21.93 18.26 -2.87
C LEU A 72 22.56 18.16 -1.48
N THR A 73 23.84 18.50 -1.34
CA THR A 73 24.52 18.52 -0.04
C THR A 73 23.84 19.49 0.93
N LEU A 74 23.53 20.70 0.46
CA LEU A 74 22.80 21.71 1.25
C LEU A 74 21.43 21.21 1.74
N CYS A 75 20.69 20.51 0.87
CA CYS A 75 19.40 19.90 1.21
C CYS A 75 19.54 18.85 2.33
N THR A 76 20.48 17.92 2.16
CA THR A 76 20.70 16.84 3.13
C THR A 76 21.14 17.36 4.50
N GLU A 77 22.04 18.36 4.54
CA GLU A 77 22.52 18.96 5.79
C GLU A 77 21.42 19.74 6.52
N SER A 78 20.52 20.40 5.78
CA SER A 78 19.41 21.14 6.37
C SER A 78 18.39 20.20 7.02
N LEU A 79 18.04 19.11 6.33
CA LEU A 79 17.14 18.09 6.87
C LEU A 79 17.72 17.46 8.14
N ALA A 80 18.99 17.03 8.10
CA ALA A 80 19.64 16.42 9.26
C ALA A 80 19.60 17.35 10.49
N ARG A 81 19.88 18.65 10.32
CA ARG A 81 19.79 19.64 11.40
C ARG A 81 18.37 19.77 11.93
N TRP A 82 17.37 19.86 11.05
CA TRP A 82 15.97 19.99 11.46
C TRP A 82 15.46 18.75 12.20
N SER A 83 15.75 17.55 11.70
CA SER A 83 15.33 16.29 12.33
C SER A 83 15.86 16.18 13.76
N VAL A 84 17.13 16.53 13.98
CA VAL A 84 17.72 16.58 15.32
C VAL A 84 16.98 17.60 16.20
N GLN A 85 16.68 18.80 15.70
CA GLN A 85 15.98 19.83 16.47
C GLN A 85 14.56 19.40 16.87
N GLN A 86 13.78 18.82 15.96
CA GLN A 86 12.43 18.32 16.27
C GLN A 86 12.46 17.23 17.32
N TRP A 87 13.42 16.31 17.20
CA TRP A 87 13.59 15.24 18.16
C TRP A 87 13.93 15.76 19.56
N GLN A 88 14.80 16.77 19.66
CA GLN A 88 15.10 17.44 20.92
C GLN A 88 13.87 18.17 21.50
N LEU A 89 13.10 18.86 20.66
CA LEU A 89 11.86 19.52 21.08
C LEU A 89 10.83 18.52 21.62
N LYS A 90 10.75 17.34 21.01
CA LYS A 90 9.84 16.28 21.43
C LYS A 90 10.24 15.66 22.77
N LYS A 91 11.52 15.37 22.98
CA LYS A 91 12.04 14.96 24.30
C LYS A 91 11.79 16.03 25.36
N PHE A 92 11.98 17.29 25.00
CA PHE A 92 11.68 18.41 25.90
C PHE A 92 10.18 18.45 26.27
N HIS A 93 9.28 18.23 25.31
CA HIS A 93 7.84 18.15 25.56
C HIS A 93 7.49 17.04 26.57
N TRP A 94 8.07 15.84 26.44
CA TRP A 94 7.86 14.77 27.42
C TRP A 94 8.34 15.16 28.83
N CYS A 95 9.50 15.80 28.93
CA CYS A 95 10.03 16.27 30.21
C CYS A 95 9.17 17.36 30.86
N MET A 96 8.49 18.19 30.07
CA MET A 96 7.70 19.34 30.53
C MET A 96 6.22 19.01 30.77
N ARG A 97 5.79 17.79 30.48
CA ARG A 97 4.39 17.39 30.61
C ARG A 97 3.94 17.40 32.07
N THR A 98 2.73 17.87 32.32
CA THR A 98 2.14 18.02 33.68
C THR A 98 0.94 17.10 33.92
N ASP A 99 0.76 16.08 33.07
CA ASP A 99 -0.35 15.13 33.14
C ASP A 99 -0.12 13.98 34.16
N GLY A 100 1.04 13.95 34.81
CA GLY A 100 1.39 12.94 35.80
C GLY A 100 1.85 11.59 35.20
N LEU A 101 1.95 11.49 33.88
CA LEU A 101 2.49 10.32 33.20
C LEU A 101 4.03 10.35 33.20
N PRO A 102 4.70 9.18 33.26
CA PRO A 102 6.16 9.10 33.26
C PRO A 102 6.77 9.58 31.93
N ASP A 103 7.96 10.16 32.00
CA ASP A 103 8.81 10.39 30.83
C ASP A 103 9.27 9.02 30.26
N PRO A 104 8.98 8.70 28.97
CA PRO A 104 9.39 7.44 28.36
C PRO A 104 10.91 7.24 28.35
N GLY A 105 11.70 8.32 28.37
CA GLY A 105 13.16 8.27 28.42
C GLY A 105 13.74 8.03 29.82
N HIS A 106 12.91 8.09 30.87
CA HIS A 106 13.36 8.06 32.25
C HIS A 106 12.93 6.75 32.97
N LEU A 107 13.77 5.72 32.86
CA LEU A 107 13.47 4.37 33.37
C LEU A 107 13.04 4.30 34.86
N PRO A 108 13.60 5.09 35.80
CA PRO A 108 13.09 5.10 37.17
C PRO A 108 11.65 5.62 37.31
N GLN A 109 11.21 6.55 36.46
CA GLN A 109 9.84 7.06 36.47
C GLN A 109 8.88 5.99 35.94
N LEU A 110 9.26 5.29 34.87
CA LEU A 110 8.50 4.15 34.34
C LEU A 110 8.35 3.04 35.39
N ASN A 111 9.43 2.69 36.11
CA ASN A 111 9.36 1.73 37.21
C ASN A 111 8.42 2.22 38.33
N ALA A 112 8.52 3.48 38.75
CA ALA A 112 7.64 4.04 39.77
C ALA A 112 6.16 4.02 39.34
N TYR A 113 5.88 4.33 38.08
CA TYR A 113 4.54 4.22 37.49
C TYR A 113 4.05 2.77 37.51
N ARG A 114 4.89 1.79 37.11
CA ARG A 114 4.58 0.36 37.17
C ARG A 114 4.18 -0.08 38.59
N TYR A 115 4.94 0.32 39.60
CA TYR A 115 4.63 -0.01 41.00
C TYR A 115 3.31 0.61 41.46
N ARG A 116 3.08 1.90 41.19
CA ARG A 116 1.81 2.57 41.51
C ARG A 116 0.62 1.91 40.82
N TRP A 117 0.79 1.45 39.58
CA TRP A 117 -0.25 0.72 38.89
C TRP A 117 -0.63 -0.56 39.64
N ILE A 118 0.36 -1.35 40.05
CA ILE A 118 0.17 -2.61 40.76
C ILE A 118 -0.46 -2.37 42.14
N GLU A 119 0.07 -1.42 42.91
CA GLU A 119 -0.45 -1.05 44.23
C GLU A 119 -1.91 -0.57 44.16
N ASN A 120 -2.25 0.25 43.16
CA ASN A 120 -3.63 0.65 42.92
C ASN A 120 -4.50 -0.55 42.51
N SER A 121 -3.97 -1.49 41.70
CA SER A 121 -4.63 -2.75 41.32
C SER A 121 -5.00 -3.59 42.54
N GLU A 122 -4.12 -3.70 43.53
CA GLU A 122 -4.36 -4.44 44.77
C GLU A 122 -5.36 -3.75 45.72
N ASN A 123 -5.37 -2.41 45.78
CA ASN A 123 -6.15 -1.65 46.77
C ASN A 123 -7.57 -1.26 46.33
N THR A 124 -7.94 -1.49 45.07
CA THR A 124 -9.25 -1.08 44.51
C THR A 124 -10.00 -2.31 44.01
N GLU A 125 -11.32 -2.34 44.15
CA GLU A 125 -12.12 -3.44 43.60
C GLU A 125 -12.06 -3.44 42.06
N PRO A 126 -11.92 -4.61 41.42
CA PRO A 126 -11.92 -4.69 39.98
C PRO A 126 -13.32 -4.49 39.40
N SER A 127 -13.44 -3.60 38.42
CA SER A 127 -14.68 -3.37 37.69
C SER A 127 -14.40 -2.97 36.24
N MET A 128 -15.43 -3.03 35.41
CA MET A 128 -15.34 -2.60 34.01
C MET A 128 -15.10 -1.08 33.90
N GLU A 129 -15.68 -0.30 34.81
CA GLU A 129 -15.52 1.16 34.90
C GLU A 129 -14.09 1.55 35.24
N ARG A 130 -13.48 0.82 36.19
CA ARG A 130 -12.08 0.97 36.55
C ARG A 130 -11.17 0.74 35.33
N LEU A 131 -11.38 -0.35 34.59
CA LEU A 131 -10.63 -0.64 33.37
C LEU A 131 -10.74 0.50 32.36
N LEU A 132 -11.95 1.01 32.11
CA LEU A 132 -12.19 2.11 31.19
C LEU A 132 -11.52 3.42 31.60
N SER A 133 -11.45 3.70 32.90
CA SER A 133 -10.80 4.92 33.42
C SER A 133 -9.27 4.88 33.30
N ARG A 134 -8.64 3.72 33.53
CA ARG A 134 -7.18 3.59 33.63
C ARG A 134 -6.50 3.21 32.32
N ALA A 135 -7.17 2.43 31.46
CA ALA A 135 -6.57 1.95 30.21
C ALA A 135 -6.04 3.06 29.28
N PRO A 136 -6.71 4.23 29.12
CA PRO A 136 -6.21 5.32 28.28
C PRO A 136 -4.84 5.86 28.72
N GLU A 137 -4.61 6.00 30.03
CA GLU A 137 -3.35 6.51 30.59
C GLU A 137 -2.19 5.56 30.29
N LEU A 138 -2.37 4.26 30.58
CA LEU A 138 -1.34 3.25 30.32
C LEU A 138 -1.02 3.15 28.83
N ASN A 139 -2.03 3.31 27.97
CA ASN A 139 -1.79 3.32 26.53
C ASN A 139 -1.01 4.54 26.06
N GLN A 140 -1.26 5.73 26.62
CA GLN A 140 -0.47 6.90 26.29
C GLN A 140 1.01 6.68 26.65
N VAL A 141 1.27 6.08 27.83
CA VAL A 141 2.64 5.71 28.22
C VAL A 141 3.28 4.73 27.24
N LEU A 142 2.54 3.71 26.83
CA LEU A 142 3.03 2.73 25.85
C LEU A 142 3.23 3.34 24.46
N HIS A 143 2.37 4.27 24.04
CA HIS A 143 2.51 5.01 22.80
C HIS A 143 3.80 5.85 22.81
N ASP A 144 3.99 6.66 23.85
CA ASP A 144 5.18 7.50 24.03
C ASP A 144 6.47 6.64 24.07
N LEU A 145 6.41 5.48 24.74
CA LEU A 145 7.53 4.54 24.83
C LEU A 145 7.86 3.88 23.49
N ASN A 146 6.85 3.47 22.72
CA ASN A 146 7.08 2.97 21.36
C ASN A 146 7.69 4.03 20.46
N GLU A 147 7.20 5.26 20.55
CA GLU A 147 7.72 6.36 19.77
C GLU A 147 9.18 6.67 20.10
N LEU A 148 9.56 6.55 21.37
CA LEU A 148 10.96 6.62 21.80
C LEU A 148 11.80 5.47 21.24
N ILE A 149 11.29 4.23 21.28
CA ILE A 149 11.98 3.03 20.77
C ILE A 149 12.14 3.10 19.24
N GLU A 150 11.14 3.62 18.54
CA GLU A 150 11.18 3.85 17.09
C GLU A 150 12.19 4.97 16.73
N ASN A 151 12.50 5.89 17.65
CA ASN A 151 13.33 7.09 17.40
C ASN A 151 14.65 7.15 18.24
N THR A 152 15.29 6.00 18.46
CA THR A 152 16.54 5.75 19.22
C THR A 152 17.87 6.35 18.71
N HIS A 153 17.89 7.35 17.82
CA HIS A 153 19.12 7.88 17.19
C HIS A 153 20.24 8.30 18.17
N ASP A 154 19.87 8.62 19.40
CA ASP A 154 20.78 9.11 20.45
C ASP A 154 20.88 8.18 21.67
N ILE A 155 20.30 6.97 21.60
CA ILE A 155 20.15 6.08 22.76
C ILE A 155 21.08 4.86 22.58
N PRO A 156 21.96 4.56 23.55
CA PRO A 156 22.79 3.35 23.51
C PRO A 156 21.94 2.08 23.40
N LEU A 157 22.38 1.09 22.59
CA LEU A 157 21.65 -0.16 22.34
C LEU A 157 21.21 -0.90 23.62
N LYS A 158 22.03 -0.85 24.68
CA LYS A 158 21.73 -1.44 25.98
C LYS A 158 20.49 -0.81 26.63
N ASP A 159 20.32 0.50 26.49
CA ASP A 159 19.19 1.23 27.05
C ASP A 159 17.92 0.98 26.24
N VAL A 160 18.05 0.82 24.90
CA VAL A 160 16.94 0.38 24.04
C VAL A 160 16.40 -0.98 24.47
N GLN A 161 17.28 -1.95 24.76
CA GLN A 161 16.87 -3.26 25.27
C GLN A 161 16.07 -3.15 26.59
N GLN A 162 16.50 -2.27 27.50
CA GLN A 162 15.79 -2.04 28.75
C GLN A 162 14.41 -1.40 28.53
N LEU A 163 14.29 -0.45 27.60
CA LEU A 163 13.03 0.16 27.22
C LEU A 163 12.06 -0.86 26.60
N CYS A 164 12.55 -1.76 25.74
CA CYS A 164 11.74 -2.85 25.21
C CYS A 164 11.26 -3.82 26.29
N LEU A 165 12.10 -4.13 27.29
CA LEU A 165 11.70 -4.95 28.44
C LEU A 165 10.62 -4.26 29.28
N MET A 166 10.79 -2.97 29.56
CA MET A 166 9.82 -2.16 30.29
C MET A 166 8.47 -2.08 29.56
N HIS A 167 8.51 -1.86 28.24
CA HIS A 167 7.33 -1.88 27.39
C HIS A 167 6.54 -3.17 27.56
N ARG A 168 7.23 -4.32 27.47
CA ARG A 168 6.64 -5.64 27.67
C ARG A 168 5.99 -5.81 29.04
N GLU A 169 6.64 -5.32 30.10
CA GLU A 169 6.09 -5.40 31.46
C GLU A 169 4.84 -4.54 31.61
N LEU A 170 4.85 -3.31 31.10
CA LEU A 170 3.70 -2.40 31.12
C LEU A 170 2.54 -2.97 30.29
N SER A 171 2.81 -3.61 29.16
CA SER A 171 1.78 -4.31 28.39
C SER A 171 1.14 -5.45 29.18
N LYS A 172 1.91 -6.26 29.92
CA LYS A 172 1.30 -7.33 30.74
C LYS A 172 0.29 -6.80 31.76
N LEU A 173 0.47 -5.57 32.26
CA LEU A 173 -0.48 -4.97 33.20
C LEU A 173 -1.86 -4.71 32.60
N LEU A 174 -1.95 -4.27 31.34
CA LEU A 174 -3.26 -4.03 30.72
C LEU A 174 -4.00 -5.34 30.48
N SER A 175 -3.30 -6.35 29.97
CA SER A 175 -3.89 -7.69 29.77
C SER A 175 -4.38 -8.26 31.08
N HIS A 176 -3.59 -8.12 32.15
CA HIS A 176 -4.01 -8.51 33.49
C HIS A 176 -5.22 -7.72 33.98
N GLU A 177 -5.26 -6.40 33.79
CA GLU A 177 -6.41 -5.57 34.19
C GLU A 177 -7.69 -5.97 33.43
N ILE A 178 -7.59 -6.34 32.15
CA ILE A 178 -8.70 -6.88 31.35
C ILE A 178 -9.17 -8.21 31.95
N GLU A 179 -8.26 -9.15 32.25
CA GLU A 179 -8.59 -10.45 32.84
C GLU A 179 -9.30 -10.29 34.20
N VAL A 180 -8.80 -9.41 35.07
CA VAL A 180 -9.41 -9.19 36.38
C VAL A 180 -10.79 -8.51 36.24
N ALA A 181 -10.97 -7.60 35.28
CA ALA A 181 -12.28 -7.02 34.97
C ALA A 181 -13.28 -8.07 34.44
N ILE A 182 -12.83 -8.98 33.55
CA ILE A 182 -13.64 -10.11 33.08
C ILE A 182 -14.04 -11.00 34.26
N LYS A 183 -13.08 -11.34 35.13
CA LYS A 183 -13.33 -12.16 36.32
C LYS A 183 -14.36 -11.55 37.25
N SER A 184 -14.31 -10.22 37.46
CA SER A 184 -15.30 -9.50 38.26
C SER A 184 -16.73 -9.72 37.73
N VAL A 185 -16.92 -9.62 36.41
CA VAL A 185 -18.22 -9.91 35.76
C VAL A 185 -18.61 -11.39 35.90
N LEU A 186 -17.66 -12.32 35.72
CA LEU A 186 -17.92 -13.76 35.81
C LEU A 186 -18.29 -14.21 37.22
N ASN A 187 -17.79 -13.54 38.26
CA ASN A 187 -18.09 -13.87 39.65
C ASN A 187 -19.51 -13.50 40.08
N ASP A 188 -20.16 -12.56 39.39
CA ASP A 188 -21.53 -12.14 39.71
C ASP A 188 -22.30 -11.73 38.45
N VAL A 189 -22.61 -12.72 37.61
CA VAL A 189 -23.32 -12.53 36.33
C VAL A 189 -24.70 -11.94 36.55
N GLU A 190 -25.38 -12.28 37.65
CA GLU A 190 -26.75 -11.81 37.93
C GLU A 190 -26.84 -10.28 38.05
N ARG A 191 -25.78 -9.57 38.49
CA ARG A 191 -25.76 -8.09 38.49
C ARG A 191 -25.74 -7.48 37.10
N HIS A 192 -25.36 -8.26 36.10
CA HIS A 192 -25.13 -7.80 34.73
C HIS A 192 -26.20 -8.29 33.75
N LEU A 193 -27.16 -9.11 34.21
CA LEU A 193 -28.34 -9.49 33.44
C LEU A 193 -29.37 -8.37 33.47
N LEU A 194 -30.01 -8.11 32.33
CA LEU A 194 -31.19 -7.25 32.29
C LEU A 194 -32.39 -7.98 32.94
N PRO A 195 -33.35 -7.26 33.52
CA PRO A 195 -34.58 -7.86 34.02
C PRO A 195 -35.26 -8.67 32.90
N ASP A 196 -35.64 -9.92 33.20
CA ASP A 196 -36.27 -10.88 32.28
C ASP A 196 -35.39 -11.46 31.15
N GLU A 197 -34.08 -11.16 31.12
CA GLU A 197 -33.14 -11.76 30.16
C GLU A 197 -32.33 -12.91 30.78
N SER A 198 -32.23 -14.01 30.03
CA SER A 198 -31.36 -15.15 30.35
C SER A 198 -29.98 -15.04 29.71
N GLN A 199 -29.77 -14.06 28.83
CA GLN A 199 -28.53 -13.86 28.09
C GLN A 199 -27.67 -12.80 28.76
N LEU A 200 -26.42 -13.14 29.04
CA LEU A 200 -25.40 -12.16 29.38
C LEU A 200 -24.92 -11.49 28.10
N ASN A 201 -24.96 -10.17 28.04
CA ASN A 201 -24.39 -9.38 26.95
C ASN A 201 -23.70 -8.13 27.50
N VAL A 202 -22.52 -8.31 28.09
CA VAL A 202 -21.72 -7.19 28.62
C VAL A 202 -20.82 -6.68 27.50
N GLN A 203 -20.95 -5.40 27.16
CA GLN A 203 -20.14 -4.74 26.14
C GLN A 203 -19.49 -3.50 26.72
N THR A 204 -18.20 -3.34 26.44
CA THR A 204 -17.44 -2.16 26.82
C THR A 204 -16.49 -1.77 25.70
N CYS A 205 -16.49 -0.49 25.36
CA CYS A 205 -15.65 0.06 24.31
C CYS A 205 -14.78 1.18 24.85
N SER A 206 -13.48 1.09 24.54
CA SER A 206 -12.51 2.16 24.68
C SER A 206 -12.02 2.57 23.28
N LYS A 207 -11.16 3.59 23.23
CA LYS A 207 -10.38 3.90 22.02
C LYS A 207 -9.45 2.74 21.62
N LEU A 208 -9.06 1.91 22.60
CA LEU A 208 -7.97 0.92 22.48
C LEU A 208 -8.43 -0.49 22.20
N PHE A 209 -9.56 -0.86 22.78
CA PHE A 209 -10.14 -2.17 22.62
C PHE A 209 -11.64 -2.09 22.79
N THR A 210 -12.32 -3.08 22.27
CA THR A 210 -13.67 -3.40 22.64
C THR A 210 -13.68 -4.78 23.28
N LEU A 211 -14.19 -4.85 24.50
CA LEU A 211 -14.38 -6.09 25.24
C LEU A 211 -15.87 -6.42 25.22
N ALA A 212 -16.19 -7.67 24.92
CA ALA A 212 -17.53 -8.18 25.08
C ALA A 212 -17.54 -9.59 25.68
N LEU A 213 -18.52 -9.83 26.54
CA LEU A 213 -18.75 -11.11 27.20
C LEU A 213 -20.19 -11.52 26.92
N GLY A 214 -20.38 -12.77 26.52
CA GLY A 214 -21.73 -13.29 26.44
C GLY A 214 -21.87 -14.79 26.66
N THR A 215 -23.02 -15.15 27.21
CA THR A 215 -23.45 -16.52 27.49
C THR A 215 -24.97 -16.55 27.58
N ASP A 216 -25.59 -17.71 27.39
CA ASP A 216 -27.00 -17.95 27.76
C ASP A 216 -27.01 -18.79 29.03
N THR A 217 -27.62 -18.24 30.08
CA THR A 217 -27.74 -18.89 31.38
C THR A 217 -28.92 -19.87 31.44
N ALA A 218 -29.88 -19.77 30.51
CA ALA A 218 -31.07 -20.63 30.43
C ALA A 218 -30.89 -21.92 29.61
N LYS A 219 -29.70 -22.18 29.05
CA LYS A 219 -29.39 -23.39 28.26
C LYS A 219 -30.35 -23.61 27.07
N ASN A 220 -30.78 -22.55 26.39
CA ASN A 220 -31.60 -22.73 25.19
C ASN A 220 -30.77 -23.30 24.04
N SER A 221 -31.38 -24.15 23.21
CA SER A 221 -30.75 -24.91 22.12
C SER A 221 -30.27 -24.04 20.94
N SER A 222 -30.30 -22.71 21.04
CA SER A 222 -29.80 -21.82 20.00
C SER A 222 -29.23 -20.57 20.65
N LEU A 223 -27.98 -20.67 21.08
CA LEU A 223 -27.18 -19.51 21.47
C LEU A 223 -26.70 -18.84 20.19
N THR A 224 -27.61 -18.17 19.49
CA THR A 224 -27.22 -17.01 18.69
C THR A 224 -26.88 -15.95 19.71
N LEU A 225 -25.59 -15.74 19.98
CA LEU A 225 -25.15 -14.58 20.76
C LEU A 225 -25.57 -13.36 19.94
N HIS A 226 -26.79 -12.88 20.22
CA HIS A 226 -27.45 -11.85 19.45
C HIS A 226 -26.56 -10.62 19.45
N ASP A 227 -26.22 -10.22 18.22
CA ASP A 227 -25.52 -9.03 17.77
C ASP A 227 -24.81 -8.29 18.91
N PHE A 228 -23.48 -8.34 18.96
CA PHE A 228 -22.77 -7.28 19.66
C PHE A 228 -22.85 -6.04 18.76
N PRO A 229 -23.89 -5.17 18.84
CA PRO A 229 -24.20 -4.26 17.74
C PRO A 229 -23.17 -3.14 17.70
N ARG A 230 -22.58 -2.81 18.87
CA ARG A 230 -21.45 -1.89 19.00
C ARG A 230 -20.15 -2.44 18.41
N LEU A 231 -20.05 -3.76 18.26
CA LEU A 231 -18.90 -4.46 17.68
C LEU A 231 -19.11 -4.82 16.22
N GLY A 232 -20.36 -4.91 15.76
CA GLY A 232 -20.69 -5.46 14.45
C GLY A 232 -20.34 -6.95 14.33
N VAL A 233 -20.16 -7.67 15.44
CA VAL A 233 -19.80 -9.10 15.46
C VAL A 233 -21.02 -9.92 15.84
N ARG A 234 -21.30 -10.95 15.03
CA ARG A 234 -22.23 -12.04 15.33
C ARG A 234 -21.45 -13.34 15.43
N LEU A 235 -21.70 -14.08 16.50
CA LEU A 235 -21.05 -15.36 16.80
C LEU A 235 -22.11 -16.43 16.96
N ASP A 236 -21.97 -17.52 16.23
CA ASP A 236 -22.75 -18.73 16.45
C ASP A 236 -21.83 -19.86 16.93
N LEU A 237 -22.11 -20.36 18.13
CA LEU A 237 -21.35 -21.44 18.75
C LEU A 237 -21.93 -22.81 18.37
N PRO A 238 -21.08 -23.83 18.14
CA PRO A 238 -21.52 -25.21 17.91
C PRO A 238 -22.37 -25.77 19.06
N GLN A 239 -23.36 -26.59 18.73
CA GLN A 239 -24.27 -27.22 19.70
C GLN A 239 -23.57 -27.98 20.83
N ILE A 240 -22.40 -28.57 20.57
CA ILE A 240 -21.61 -29.27 21.58
C ILE A 240 -21.11 -28.34 22.70
N ILE A 241 -20.90 -27.06 22.41
CA ILE A 241 -20.53 -26.04 23.40
C ILE A 241 -21.77 -25.62 24.20
N LEU A 242 -22.91 -25.47 23.51
CA LEU A 242 -24.18 -25.02 24.10
C LEU A 242 -24.78 -26.05 25.06
N THR A 243 -24.64 -27.33 24.74
CA THR A 243 -25.16 -28.45 25.53
C THR A 243 -24.23 -28.88 26.66
N ASN A 244 -23.12 -28.15 26.87
CA ASN A 244 -22.17 -28.46 27.93
C ASN A 244 -22.85 -28.37 29.32
N MET A 245 -22.45 -29.29 30.21
CA MET A 245 -22.97 -29.37 31.57
C MET A 245 -22.74 -28.08 32.36
N LYS A 246 -21.56 -27.46 32.19
CA LYS A 246 -21.24 -26.14 32.75
C LYS A 246 -21.41 -25.07 31.67
N PRO A 247 -22.09 -23.94 31.96
CA PRO A 247 -22.22 -22.84 31.00
C PRO A 247 -20.85 -22.33 30.55
N VAL A 248 -20.75 -22.00 29.26
CA VAL A 248 -19.54 -21.47 28.64
C VAL A 248 -19.79 -20.01 28.27
N VAL A 249 -18.89 -19.14 28.67
CA VAL A 249 -18.91 -17.72 28.33
C VAL A 249 -17.96 -17.46 27.17
N ALA A 250 -18.47 -16.89 26.09
CA ALA A 250 -17.64 -16.36 25.02
C ALA A 250 -17.09 -15.00 25.44
N SER A 251 -15.77 -14.86 25.43
CA SER A 251 -15.06 -13.61 25.67
C SER A 251 -14.39 -13.13 24.40
N PHE A 252 -14.65 -11.87 24.07
CA PHE A 252 -14.14 -11.19 22.90
C PHE A 252 -13.36 -9.97 23.33
N VAL A 253 -12.09 -9.90 22.94
CA VAL A 253 -11.30 -8.68 23.06
C VAL A 253 -10.81 -8.29 21.69
N TRP A 254 -11.36 -7.22 21.14
CA TRP A 254 -10.90 -6.64 19.89
C TRP A 254 -10.05 -5.41 20.18
N TYR A 255 -8.75 -5.53 19.98
CA TYR A 255 -7.80 -4.42 20.10
C TYR A 255 -7.87 -3.53 18.85
N LYS A 256 -8.28 -2.27 19.03
CA LYS A 256 -8.42 -1.22 18.02
C LYS A 256 -7.12 -0.41 17.96
N GLU A 257 -6.29 -0.72 16.97
CA GLU A 257 -4.97 -0.10 16.70
C GLU A 257 -3.94 -0.09 17.85
N GLY A 258 -2.80 -0.76 17.62
CA GLY A 258 -1.52 -0.46 18.31
C GLY A 258 -1.30 -1.09 19.69
N HIS A 259 -0.29 -1.96 19.75
CA HIS A 259 0.52 -2.34 20.93
C HIS A 259 0.05 -3.48 21.83
N PHE A 260 -1.08 -4.12 21.53
CA PHE A 260 -1.58 -5.18 22.40
C PHE A 260 -2.03 -6.41 21.63
N LEU A 261 -1.10 -7.38 21.59
CA LEU A 261 -1.26 -8.78 21.97
C LEU A 261 0.13 -9.42 21.83
N GLU A 262 0.91 -9.35 22.92
CA GLU A 262 2.24 -9.93 23.15
C GLU A 262 3.33 -9.77 22.06
N PRO A 263 4.51 -9.17 22.36
CA PRO A 263 5.67 -9.26 21.47
C PRO A 263 6.27 -10.69 21.47
N PRO A 264 6.38 -11.38 20.32
CA PRO A 264 7.23 -12.55 20.18
C PRO A 264 8.71 -12.14 20.04
N GLN A 265 9.39 -12.32 21.17
CA GLN A 265 10.71 -12.94 21.40
C GLN A 265 11.98 -12.48 20.65
N LEU A 266 13.04 -12.24 21.46
CA LEU A 266 14.44 -12.56 21.12
C LEU A 266 14.45 -13.97 20.47
N ASN A 267 14.97 -14.08 19.24
CA ASN A 267 15.03 -15.28 18.36
C ASN A 267 13.95 -15.44 17.27
N GLY A 268 13.47 -14.33 16.67
CA GLY A 268 13.11 -14.35 15.24
C GLY A 268 11.62 -14.17 14.86
N VAL A 269 11.13 -12.92 14.96
CA VAL A 269 10.03 -12.25 14.19
C VAL A 269 8.81 -11.82 15.06
N PRO A 270 8.23 -10.60 14.86
CA PRO A 270 7.82 -9.66 15.93
C PRO A 270 6.29 -9.38 16.07
N SER A 271 5.95 -8.47 16.98
CA SER A 271 4.62 -7.90 17.25
C SER A 271 3.97 -7.27 16.01
N LEU A 272 2.64 -7.39 15.86
CA LEU A 272 1.89 -6.71 14.79
C LEU A 272 1.75 -5.20 15.03
N PRO A 273 1.51 -4.42 13.96
CA PRO A 273 2.14 -4.53 12.66
C PRO A 273 3.60 -4.15 12.85
N THR A 274 4.46 -4.85 12.14
CA THR A 274 5.71 -4.36 11.55
C THR A 274 5.46 -2.97 10.92
N LEU A 275 5.35 -1.94 11.76
CA LEU A 275 5.31 -0.53 11.35
C LEU A 275 6.62 -0.12 10.69
N LEU A 276 7.64 -0.93 10.93
CA LEU A 276 8.90 -0.98 10.24
C LEU A 276 9.22 -2.47 10.22
N HIS A 277 9.37 -3.08 9.04
CA HIS A 277 10.42 -4.10 8.97
C HIS A 277 11.65 -3.36 9.50
N PRO A 278 12.62 -3.97 10.24
CA PRO A 278 13.94 -3.34 10.28
C PRO A 278 14.22 -3.04 8.82
N LEU A 279 14.26 -1.75 8.48
CA LEU A 279 14.05 -1.36 7.10
C LEU A 279 15.11 -2.13 6.35
N VAL A 280 14.68 -3.03 5.47
CA VAL A 280 15.65 -3.81 4.71
C VAL A 280 16.29 -2.78 3.79
N GLN A 281 17.54 -2.98 3.37
CA GLN A 281 18.17 -2.06 2.41
C GLN A 281 17.29 -1.83 1.16
N ASP A 282 16.42 -2.80 0.86
CA ASP A 282 15.44 -2.82 -0.22
C ASP A 282 14.09 -2.13 0.09
N ASP A 283 13.83 -1.73 1.34
CA ASP A 283 12.63 -0.99 1.74
C ASP A 283 12.73 0.49 1.29
N PRO A 284 11.72 1.05 0.59
CA PRO A 284 11.71 2.45 0.17
C PRO A 284 11.82 3.43 1.32
N LEU A 285 11.30 3.04 2.50
CA LEU A 285 11.35 3.84 3.71
C LEU A 285 12.74 3.78 4.38
N TYR A 286 13.62 2.84 4.00
CA TYR A 286 15.00 2.69 4.54
C TYR A 286 15.78 3.98 4.49
N ASN A 287 15.65 4.72 3.39
CA ASN A 287 16.40 5.94 3.17
C ASN A 287 15.78 7.17 3.85
N LEU A 288 14.54 7.06 4.32
CA LEU A 288 13.81 8.12 5.02
C LEU A 288 14.05 8.06 6.53
N VAL A 289 14.55 6.93 7.00
CA VAL A 289 15.01 6.75 8.36
C VAL A 289 16.52 7.08 8.42
N PRO A 290 16.96 7.89 9.39
CA PRO A 290 18.36 8.29 9.52
C PRO A 290 19.34 7.11 9.60
N GLU A 291 20.57 7.31 9.11
CA GLU A 291 21.57 6.25 8.93
C GLU A 291 21.91 5.47 10.20
N SER A 292 21.79 6.09 11.39
CA SER A 292 22.05 5.44 12.68
C SER A 292 21.00 4.39 13.09
N MET A 293 19.86 4.32 12.38
CA MET A 293 18.79 3.34 12.58
C MET A 293 18.74 2.25 11.53
N ARG A 294 19.58 2.36 10.51
CA ARG A 294 19.75 1.33 9.49
C ARG A 294 20.57 0.19 10.08
N ALA A 295 20.29 -1.04 9.67
CA ALA A 295 21.10 -2.18 10.11
C ALA A 295 22.58 -1.92 9.79
N PRO A 296 23.53 -2.25 10.69
CA PRO A 296 24.94 -1.97 10.49
C PRO A 296 25.40 -2.62 9.17
N GLN A 297 26.10 -1.83 8.35
CA GLN A 297 26.72 -2.33 7.13
C GLN A 297 27.66 -3.48 7.53
N GLN A 298 27.44 -4.67 6.97
CA GLN A 298 28.59 -5.55 6.77
C GLN A 298 29.43 -4.84 5.71
N GLU A 299 30.46 -4.13 6.15
CA GLU A 299 31.51 -3.66 5.28
C GLU A 299 32.18 -4.90 4.68
N ASP A 300 31.84 -5.22 3.44
CA ASP A 300 32.71 -6.04 2.62
C ASP A 300 34.00 -5.24 2.42
N VAL A 301 34.97 -5.48 3.30
CA VAL A 301 36.35 -5.02 3.12
C VAL A 301 36.86 -5.68 1.84
N VAL A 302 36.82 -4.94 0.74
CA VAL A 302 37.47 -5.31 -0.51
C VAL A 302 38.98 -5.18 -0.29
N ASP A 303 39.61 -6.26 0.18
CA ASP A 303 41.06 -6.35 0.19
C ASP A 303 41.55 -6.74 -1.20
N SER A 304 42.35 -5.85 -1.78
CA SER A 304 42.74 -5.80 -3.19
C SER A 304 43.82 -6.80 -3.61
N SER A 305 43.74 -8.06 -3.19
CA SER A 305 44.71 -9.08 -3.59
C SER A 305 44.16 -10.50 -3.60
N THR A 306 43.37 -10.83 -4.63
CA THR A 306 43.42 -12.10 -5.37
C THR A 306 42.34 -12.07 -6.45
N VAL A 307 42.74 -11.66 -7.65
CA VAL A 307 42.04 -12.05 -8.88
C VAL A 307 42.47 -13.50 -9.15
N ASP A 308 41.52 -14.34 -9.53
CA ASP A 308 41.64 -15.79 -9.80
C ASP A 308 41.38 -16.73 -8.61
N ASP A 309 40.11 -16.86 -8.21
CA ASP A 309 39.46 -18.18 -8.09
C ASP A 309 37.95 -18.01 -7.83
N VAL A 310 37.17 -18.13 -8.91
CA VAL A 310 35.71 -18.05 -8.91
C VAL A 310 35.11 -19.45 -8.75
N LYS A 311 34.10 -19.54 -7.86
CA LYS A 311 33.21 -20.66 -7.52
C LYS A 311 33.71 -21.63 -6.45
N GLN A 312 33.35 -21.32 -5.21
CA GLN A 312 32.62 -22.24 -4.31
C GLN A 312 32.11 -21.44 -3.10
N THR A 313 30.91 -20.87 -3.21
CA THR A 313 30.17 -20.44 -2.02
C THR A 313 29.68 -21.70 -1.33
N GLN A 314 30.14 -21.91 -0.10
CA GLN A 314 29.66 -22.98 0.77
C GLN A 314 28.15 -22.81 0.96
N GLU A 315 27.41 -23.87 0.62
CA GLU A 315 26.02 -24.03 1.00
C GLU A 315 25.89 -23.91 2.54
N PRO A 316 24.88 -23.20 3.05
CA PRO A 316 24.59 -23.22 4.48
C PRO A 316 24.30 -24.67 4.91
N SER A 317 24.84 -25.07 6.06
CA SER A 317 24.65 -26.40 6.62
C SER A 317 23.16 -26.75 6.71
N ALA A 318 22.83 -27.98 6.31
CA ALA A 318 21.48 -28.56 6.18
C ALA A 318 20.66 -28.72 7.49
N ALA A 319 20.80 -27.80 8.45
CA ALA A 319 20.07 -27.80 9.71
C ALA A 319 19.00 -26.68 9.84
N ASP A 320 18.95 -25.71 8.91
CA ASP A 320 17.99 -24.60 8.96
C ASP A 320 17.01 -24.54 7.75
N ASP A 321 16.98 -25.56 6.89
CA ASP A 321 15.99 -25.68 5.81
C ASP A 321 14.66 -26.27 6.33
N VAL A 322 14.01 -25.56 7.25
CA VAL A 322 12.55 -25.71 7.38
C VAL A 322 11.94 -24.77 6.34
N LYS A 323 11.59 -25.32 5.17
CA LYS A 323 10.73 -24.61 4.22
C LYS A 323 9.49 -24.13 4.99
N PRO A 324 9.17 -22.83 5.01
CA PRO A 324 7.94 -22.37 5.64
C PRO A 324 6.77 -23.10 4.98
N ASP A 325 5.91 -23.72 5.79
CA ASP A 325 4.67 -24.33 5.30
C ASP A 325 3.91 -23.28 4.48
N ASP A 326 3.39 -23.68 3.31
CA ASP A 326 2.59 -22.88 2.34
C ASP A 326 1.33 -22.22 2.96
N LEU A 327 1.09 -22.47 4.25
CA LEU A 327 -0.05 -22.00 5.04
C LEU A 327 0.31 -20.85 5.99
N THR A 328 1.60 -20.49 6.10
CA THR A 328 2.13 -19.38 6.90
C THR A 328 2.00 -18.08 6.13
N LEU A 329 1.51 -17.01 6.77
CA LEU A 329 1.35 -15.72 6.13
C LEU A 329 2.70 -15.04 5.92
N ASP A 330 2.97 -14.67 4.67
CA ASP A 330 4.10 -13.82 4.33
C ASP A 330 3.76 -12.32 4.52
N PHE A 331 4.47 -11.70 5.46
CA PHE A 331 4.35 -10.28 5.76
C PHE A 331 4.98 -9.38 4.70
N ASP A 332 5.88 -9.88 3.85
CA ASP A 332 6.44 -9.07 2.78
C ASP A 332 5.36 -8.71 1.76
N SER A 333 4.38 -9.61 1.54
CA SER A 333 3.28 -9.45 0.58
C SER A 333 1.95 -8.96 1.17
N HIS A 334 1.73 -9.09 2.48
CA HIS A 334 0.44 -8.76 3.13
C HIS A 334 0.57 -7.74 4.26
N LEU A 335 -0.47 -6.90 4.41
CA LEU A 335 -0.73 -6.07 5.58
C LEU A 335 -1.76 -6.75 6.46
N LEU A 336 -1.57 -6.64 7.77
CA LEU A 336 -2.63 -6.92 8.72
C LEU A 336 -3.43 -5.64 8.94
N VAL A 337 -4.66 -5.67 8.46
CA VAL A 337 -5.62 -4.58 8.53
C VAL A 337 -6.46 -4.82 9.78
N MET A 338 -6.74 -3.74 10.50
CA MET A 338 -7.80 -3.74 11.50
C MET A 338 -7.54 -4.60 12.75
N GLY A 339 -6.54 -4.21 13.54
CA GLY A 339 -6.37 -4.68 14.92
C GLY A 339 -6.26 -6.20 15.07
N VAL A 340 -6.47 -6.70 16.29
CA VAL A 340 -6.46 -8.14 16.56
C VAL A 340 -7.67 -8.50 17.42
N LEU A 341 -8.37 -9.56 17.01
CA LEU A 341 -9.53 -10.10 17.68
C LEU A 341 -9.14 -11.36 18.45
N GLN A 342 -9.23 -11.33 19.77
CA GLN A 342 -9.03 -12.48 20.62
C GLN A 342 -10.39 -13.08 21.01
N LEU A 343 -10.64 -14.32 20.58
CA LEU A 343 -11.75 -15.14 21.08
C LEU A 343 -11.22 -16.11 22.13
N GLN A 344 -11.86 -16.12 23.30
CA GLN A 344 -11.69 -17.15 24.31
C GLN A 344 -13.04 -17.71 24.74
N LEU A 345 -13.06 -19.00 25.05
CA LEU A 345 -14.19 -19.63 25.70
C LEU A 345 -13.81 -19.89 27.15
N LEU A 346 -14.61 -19.38 28.07
CA LEU A 346 -14.36 -19.41 29.52
C LEU A 346 -15.42 -20.28 30.18
N GLN A 347 -15.04 -21.05 31.19
CA GLN A 347 -15.98 -21.82 31.98
C GLN A 347 -16.60 -20.91 33.05
N LEU A 348 -17.94 -20.79 33.05
CA LEU A 348 -18.63 -19.98 34.04
C LEU A 348 -18.42 -20.57 35.45
N PRO A 349 -17.90 -19.79 36.42
CA PRO A 349 -17.76 -20.26 37.79
C PRO A 349 -19.14 -20.42 38.45
N ILE A 350 -19.18 -21.14 39.57
CA ILE A 350 -20.40 -21.32 40.34
C ILE A 350 -20.89 -19.95 40.84
N GLN A 351 -22.08 -19.55 40.39
CA GLN A 351 -22.64 -18.25 40.70
C GLN A 351 -23.11 -18.15 42.15
N PRO A 352 -22.99 -16.97 42.79
CA PRO A 352 -23.48 -16.74 44.13
C PRO A 352 -25.01 -16.92 44.20
N ARG A 353 -25.50 -17.47 45.31
CA ARG A 353 -26.94 -17.57 45.58
C ARG A 353 -27.35 -16.49 46.57
N ARG A 354 -28.31 -15.66 46.16
CA ARG A 354 -28.88 -14.60 47.01
C ARG A 354 -30.13 -15.09 47.73
N PHE A 355 -30.16 -14.84 49.03
CA PHE A 355 -31.30 -14.94 49.92
C PHE A 355 -31.62 -13.52 50.43
N SER A 356 -32.77 -13.32 51.08
CA SER A 356 -33.25 -11.98 51.50
C SER A 356 -32.17 -11.07 52.09
N ASP A 357 -31.33 -11.61 52.98
CA ASP A 357 -30.31 -10.84 53.72
C ASP A 357 -28.88 -11.40 53.55
N TRP A 358 -28.70 -12.45 52.75
CA TRP A 358 -27.43 -13.19 52.66
C TRP A 358 -27.09 -13.54 51.22
N THR A 359 -25.81 -13.40 50.86
CA THR A 359 -25.27 -13.95 49.60
C THR A 359 -24.29 -15.07 49.94
N VAL A 360 -24.55 -16.26 49.42
CA VAL A 360 -23.68 -17.43 49.60
C VAL A 360 -22.93 -17.69 48.30
N ALA A 361 -21.61 -17.54 48.32
CA ALA A 361 -20.73 -17.83 47.20
C ALA A 361 -19.81 -19.02 47.54
N LEU A 362 -19.52 -19.87 46.56
CA LEU A 362 -18.49 -20.90 46.70
C LEU A 362 -17.14 -20.30 46.29
N LEU A 363 -16.17 -20.29 47.21
CA LEU A 363 -14.78 -20.03 46.86
C LEU A 363 -14.20 -21.31 46.26
N GLU A 364 -13.89 -21.32 44.97
CA GLU A 364 -13.10 -22.40 44.36
C GLU A 364 -11.60 -22.19 44.61
N ASP A 365 -10.84 -23.27 44.78
CA ASP A 365 -9.38 -23.20 44.91
C ASP A 365 -8.74 -22.76 43.59
N GLY A 366 -8.06 -21.61 43.62
CA GLY A 366 -7.34 -21.05 42.48
C GLY A 366 -7.96 -19.74 41.98
N ASP A 367 -7.12 -18.73 41.82
CA ASP A 367 -7.55 -17.37 41.47
C ASP A 367 -7.72 -17.14 39.94
N ALA A 368 -7.48 -18.17 39.13
CA ALA A 368 -7.44 -18.06 37.67
C ALA A 368 -8.76 -18.43 36.99
N ILE A 369 -9.11 -17.70 35.93
CA ILE A 369 -10.27 -18.01 35.07
C ILE A 369 -10.01 -19.35 34.36
N LYS A 370 -10.95 -20.30 34.47
CA LYS A 370 -10.87 -21.59 33.79
C LYS A 370 -11.23 -21.43 32.31
N ILE A 371 -10.33 -21.82 31.43
CA ILE A 371 -10.55 -21.83 29.97
C ILE A 371 -11.31 -23.10 29.57
N TYR A 372 -12.31 -22.96 28.71
CA TYR A 372 -12.97 -24.08 28.06
C TYR A 372 -12.25 -24.41 26.74
N GLU A 373 -11.49 -25.50 26.75
CA GLU A 373 -10.79 -25.97 25.56
C GLU A 373 -11.79 -26.56 24.55
N PHE A 374 -11.81 -25.99 23.35
CA PHE A 374 -12.64 -26.46 22.25
C PHE A 374 -11.80 -26.59 20.98
N ARG A 375 -11.93 -27.74 20.31
CA ARG A 375 -11.42 -27.96 18.94
C ARG A 375 -12.40 -28.83 18.18
N ALA A 376 -12.84 -28.35 17.03
CA ALA A 376 -13.70 -29.08 16.12
C ALA A 376 -12.89 -30.13 15.35
N CYS A 377 -13.47 -31.32 15.15
CA CYS A 377 -13.00 -32.29 14.18
C CYS A 377 -13.69 -32.01 12.84
N PHE A 378 -13.01 -31.28 11.96
CA PHE A 378 -13.54 -30.86 10.66
C PHE A 378 -12.89 -31.63 9.50
N SER A 379 -13.70 -32.03 8.51
CA SER A 379 -13.22 -32.65 7.28
C SER A 379 -13.67 -31.89 6.05
N GLU A 380 -12.74 -31.24 5.37
CA GLU A 380 -12.99 -30.51 4.12
C GLU A 380 -13.60 -31.42 3.04
N SER A 381 -13.10 -32.66 2.93
CA SER A 381 -13.62 -33.64 1.97
C SER A 381 -15.06 -34.06 2.25
N ALA A 382 -15.47 -34.10 3.52
CA ALA A 382 -16.84 -34.42 3.91
C ALA A 382 -17.76 -33.22 3.66
N ALA A 383 -17.33 -32.01 4.04
CA ALA A 383 -18.04 -30.78 3.78
C ALA A 383 -18.30 -30.56 2.27
N ALA A 384 -17.30 -30.83 1.42
CA ALA A 384 -17.43 -30.74 -0.03
C ALA A 384 -18.43 -31.74 -0.61
N LYS A 385 -18.43 -33.00 -0.11
CA LYS A 385 -19.40 -34.03 -0.53
C LYS A 385 -20.83 -33.67 -0.15
N GLU A 386 -21.04 -33.05 1.00
CA GLU A 386 -22.36 -32.56 1.42
C GLU A 386 -22.83 -31.39 0.55
N ALA A 387 -21.94 -30.44 0.24
CA ALA A 387 -22.25 -29.34 -0.66
C ALA A 387 -22.63 -29.83 -2.08
N GLU A 388 -21.94 -30.85 -2.60
CA GLU A 388 -22.26 -31.45 -3.91
C GLU A 388 -23.62 -32.17 -3.89
N LYS A 389 -23.95 -32.87 -2.79
CA LYS A 389 -25.26 -33.51 -2.61
C LYS A 389 -26.39 -32.49 -2.51
N ALA A 390 -26.18 -31.37 -1.83
CA ALA A 390 -27.15 -30.28 -1.73
C ALA A 390 -27.39 -29.61 -3.09
N GLY A 391 -26.32 -29.34 -3.85
CA GLY A 391 -26.41 -28.76 -5.21
C GLY A 391 -27.08 -29.66 -6.25
N LYS A 392 -27.08 -30.99 -6.05
CA LYS A 392 -27.80 -31.95 -6.92
C LYS A 392 -29.30 -32.04 -6.63
N ARG A 393 -29.77 -31.69 -5.42
CA ARG A 393 -31.20 -31.66 -5.07
C ARG A 393 -31.93 -30.47 -5.72
N GLY A 394 -31.32 -29.29 -5.72
CA GLY A 394 -31.92 -28.08 -6.32
C GLY A 394 -32.02 -28.04 -7.85
N LYS A 395 -31.78 -29.15 -8.55
CA LYS A 395 -31.92 -29.24 -10.02
C LYS A 395 -33.15 -30.04 -10.48
N ASN A 396 -33.84 -30.72 -9.56
CA ASN A 396 -34.97 -31.59 -9.87
C ASN A 396 -36.28 -31.20 -9.15
N ASP A 397 -36.24 -30.25 -8.22
CA ASP A 397 -37.41 -29.82 -7.44
C ASP A 397 -37.60 -28.30 -7.64
N ASP A 398 -38.69 -27.90 -8.31
CA ASP A 398 -39.01 -26.50 -8.67
C ASP A 398 -39.67 -25.70 -7.52
N ASP A 399 -39.68 -26.23 -6.28
CA ASP A 399 -40.49 -25.70 -5.16
C ASP A 399 -39.70 -25.46 -3.85
N ASP A 400 -38.46 -24.96 -3.91
CA ASP A 400 -37.78 -24.47 -2.68
C ASP A 400 -36.91 -23.21 -2.91
N ASP A 401 -37.06 -22.31 -1.95
CA ASP A 401 -36.41 -21.01 -1.75
C ASP A 401 -34.88 -21.04 -1.99
N PRO A 402 -34.24 -20.04 -2.64
CA PRO A 402 -32.83 -20.10 -3.06
C PRO A 402 -31.78 -20.02 -1.93
N GLY A 403 -32.14 -20.19 -0.67
CA GLY A 403 -31.23 -19.99 0.45
C GLY A 403 -31.34 -21.07 1.51
N ASP A 404 -30.52 -22.13 1.44
CA ASP A 404 -29.99 -22.76 2.68
C ASP A 404 -29.03 -23.97 2.53
N GLY A 405 -28.63 -24.38 1.33
CA GLY A 405 -27.78 -25.58 1.15
C GLY A 405 -26.46 -25.59 1.95
N LYS A 406 -25.95 -24.42 2.36
CA LYS A 406 -24.74 -24.28 3.20
C LYS A 406 -25.05 -24.25 4.71
N GLU A 407 -26.19 -23.73 5.15
CA GLU A 407 -26.57 -23.80 6.57
C GLU A 407 -26.99 -25.22 6.96
N ALA A 408 -27.40 -26.05 6.01
CA ALA A 408 -27.66 -27.48 6.19
C ALA A 408 -26.40 -28.36 6.28
N ASN A 409 -25.20 -27.82 6.02
CA ASN A 409 -23.94 -28.60 6.03
C ASN A 409 -23.53 -28.94 7.48
N GLU A 410 -23.54 -30.23 7.82
CA GLU A 410 -23.36 -30.70 9.19
C GLU A 410 -21.89 -30.56 9.64
N GLU A 411 -20.94 -30.70 8.72
CA GLU A 411 -19.52 -30.46 8.97
C GLU A 411 -19.25 -28.97 9.31
N LEU A 412 -19.86 -28.04 8.58
CA LEU A 412 -19.71 -26.60 8.87
C LEU A 412 -20.34 -26.21 10.21
N ARG A 413 -21.43 -26.87 10.64
CA ARG A 413 -22.09 -26.64 11.95
C ARG A 413 -21.23 -27.02 13.15
N LYS A 414 -20.18 -27.83 12.96
CA LYS A 414 -19.21 -28.17 14.01
C LYS A 414 -18.26 -27.01 14.34
N LEU A 415 -18.14 -26.04 13.44
CA LEU A 415 -17.20 -24.91 13.55
C LEU A 415 -17.84 -23.70 14.23
N ILE A 416 -17.02 -22.87 14.86
CA ILE A 416 -17.44 -21.58 15.41
C ILE A 416 -17.67 -20.60 14.26
N SER A 417 -18.88 -20.07 14.10
CA SER A 417 -19.24 -19.17 13.01
C SER A 417 -19.09 -17.71 13.43
N PHE A 418 -18.42 -16.93 12.61
CA PHE A 418 -18.25 -15.48 12.73
C PHE A 418 -18.90 -14.77 11.56
N LYS A 419 -19.61 -13.68 11.85
CA LYS A 419 -19.99 -12.67 10.88
C LYS A 419 -19.63 -11.31 11.45
N ILE A 420 -18.71 -10.60 10.81
CA ILE A 420 -18.10 -9.37 11.31
C ILE A 420 -18.33 -8.25 10.30
N LYS A 421 -19.02 -7.20 10.72
CA LYS A 421 -19.05 -5.92 10.02
C LYS A 421 -17.69 -5.25 10.19
N LEU A 422 -17.00 -5.06 9.09
CA LEU A 422 -15.71 -4.42 9.08
C LEU A 422 -15.90 -2.91 9.23
N PRO A 423 -15.09 -2.22 10.04
CA PRO A 423 -15.31 -0.82 10.28
C PRO A 423 -14.94 0.03 9.06
N PRO A 424 -15.63 1.17 8.91
CA PRO A 424 -15.39 2.08 7.79
C PRO A 424 -14.08 2.83 7.92
N SER A 425 -13.35 2.78 9.04
CA SER A 425 -12.08 3.49 9.19
C SER A 425 -10.91 2.87 8.42
N ALA A 426 -11.11 1.75 7.73
CA ALA A 426 -10.08 1.03 6.97
C ALA A 426 -10.46 0.83 5.49
N PHE A 427 -9.45 0.80 4.63
CA PHE A 427 -9.52 0.50 3.21
C PHE A 427 -9.61 -1.02 2.98
N TRP A 428 -10.82 -1.50 2.72
CA TRP A 428 -11.08 -2.89 2.31
C TRP A 428 -11.09 -2.99 0.79
N LEU A 429 -9.90 -3.15 0.20
CA LEU A 429 -9.69 -3.10 -1.25
C LEU A 429 -10.00 -4.42 -1.96
N GLY A 430 -10.25 -5.48 -1.19
CA GLY A 430 -10.66 -6.80 -1.65
C GLY A 430 -11.14 -7.63 -0.48
N CYS A 431 -11.44 -8.91 -0.74
CA CYS A 431 -11.82 -9.85 0.33
C CYS A 431 -10.65 -10.04 1.30
N PRO A 432 -10.75 -9.57 2.56
CA PRO A 432 -9.66 -9.74 3.51
C PRO A 432 -9.60 -11.19 3.99
N ARG A 433 -8.40 -11.74 4.10
CA ARG A 433 -8.19 -13.13 4.54
C ARG A 433 -8.08 -13.18 6.07
N PRO A 434 -9.00 -13.86 6.78
CA PRO A 434 -8.81 -14.08 8.21
C PRO A 434 -7.63 -15.03 8.44
N VAL A 435 -6.78 -14.68 9.40
CA VAL A 435 -5.59 -15.45 9.78
C VAL A 435 -5.54 -15.64 11.28
N ILE A 436 -4.98 -16.76 11.74
CA ILE A 436 -4.89 -17.17 13.14
C ILE A 436 -3.44 -17.03 13.61
N TYR A 437 -3.24 -16.43 14.78
CA TYR A 437 -1.93 -16.36 15.43
C TYR A 437 -1.56 -17.68 16.12
N GLN A 438 -0.35 -18.17 15.88
CA GLN A 438 0.23 -19.33 16.55
C GLN A 438 1.16 -18.88 17.67
N LYS A 439 0.76 -19.13 18.92
CA LYS A 439 1.55 -18.70 20.10
C LYS A 439 2.92 -19.38 20.20
N ASP A 440 3.02 -20.64 19.81
CA ASP A 440 4.25 -21.44 19.94
C ASP A 440 5.35 -20.98 18.97
N SER A 441 4.96 -20.61 17.75
CA SER A 441 5.88 -20.18 16.69
C SER A 441 5.96 -18.66 16.51
N GLY A 442 5.03 -17.89 17.08
CA GLY A 442 4.92 -16.45 16.85
C GLY A 442 4.48 -16.07 15.43
N THR A 443 3.95 -17.02 14.65
CA THR A 443 3.59 -16.83 13.23
C THR A 443 2.09 -16.74 13.01
N TRP A 444 1.69 -16.23 11.85
CA TRP A 444 0.30 -16.20 11.40
C TRP A 444 0.05 -17.31 10.40
N ARG A 445 -1.03 -18.06 10.59
CA ARG A 445 -1.45 -19.12 9.68
C ARG A 445 -2.85 -18.88 9.14
N SER A 446 -3.13 -19.44 7.98
CA SER A 446 -4.49 -19.45 7.43
C SER A 446 -5.25 -20.76 7.66
N LYS A 447 -4.54 -21.83 8.05
CA LYS A 447 -5.15 -23.13 8.35
C LYS A 447 -6.05 -23.05 9.59
N GLY A 448 -7.24 -23.66 9.50
CA GLY A 448 -8.26 -23.65 10.56
C GLY A 448 -9.32 -22.55 10.39
N VAL A 449 -9.22 -21.76 9.32
CA VAL A 449 -10.25 -20.79 8.90
C VAL A 449 -10.97 -21.33 7.67
N TRP A 450 -12.30 -21.37 7.70
CA TRP A 450 -13.14 -21.99 6.68
C TRP A 450 -14.35 -21.13 6.30
N ASP A 451 -15.00 -21.45 5.17
CA ASP A 451 -16.21 -20.77 4.65
C ASP A 451 -16.10 -19.23 4.64
N VAL A 452 -14.95 -18.71 4.20
CA VAL A 452 -14.71 -17.27 4.12
C VAL A 452 -15.57 -16.67 3.00
N ARG A 453 -16.43 -15.72 3.36
CA ARG A 453 -17.28 -14.94 2.45
C ARG A 453 -17.14 -13.46 2.76
N PHE A 454 -17.01 -12.67 1.72
CA PHE A 454 -16.97 -11.22 1.80
C PHE A 454 -18.06 -10.64 0.91
N PHE A 455 -18.88 -9.78 1.49
CA PHE A 455 -20.02 -9.16 0.82
C PHE A 455 -20.36 -7.84 1.50
N GLU A 456 -21.17 -7.04 0.81
CA GLU A 456 -21.65 -5.76 1.31
C GLU A 456 -23.07 -5.92 1.86
N GLU A 457 -23.29 -5.47 3.09
CA GLU A 457 -24.59 -5.50 3.75
C GLU A 457 -24.99 -4.10 4.20
N ILE A 458 -26.25 -3.94 4.62
CA ILE A 458 -26.74 -2.68 5.18
C ILE A 458 -25.86 -2.31 6.41
N GLY A 459 -25.08 -1.24 6.25
CA GLY A 459 -24.13 -0.75 7.25
C GLY A 459 -22.64 -1.02 6.94
N GLY A 460 -22.28 -1.60 5.80
CA GLY A 460 -20.91 -1.65 5.30
C GLY A 460 -20.37 -3.05 4.95
N PRO A 461 -19.07 -3.15 4.59
CA PRO A 461 -18.44 -4.40 4.21
C PRO A 461 -18.45 -5.41 5.36
N THR A 462 -18.84 -6.65 5.06
CA THR A 462 -19.01 -7.71 6.05
C THR A 462 -18.24 -8.96 5.62
N VAL A 463 -17.52 -9.57 6.57
CA VAL A 463 -16.83 -10.84 6.37
C VAL A 463 -17.44 -11.91 7.27
N GLN A 464 -17.78 -13.04 6.66
CA GLN A 464 -18.23 -14.24 7.35
C GLN A 464 -17.16 -15.33 7.21
N PHE A 465 -16.84 -16.02 8.30
CA PHE A 465 -15.89 -17.13 8.30
C PHE A 465 -16.15 -18.06 9.48
N ARG A 466 -15.54 -19.24 9.48
CA ARG A 466 -15.67 -20.23 10.55
C ARG A 466 -14.31 -20.68 11.07
N LEU A 467 -14.22 -20.97 12.38
CA LEU A 467 -13.00 -21.40 13.06
C LEU A 467 -13.15 -22.80 13.66
N GLU A 468 -12.07 -23.59 13.60
CA GLU A 468 -11.97 -24.90 14.27
C GLU A 468 -11.81 -24.80 15.78
N GLU A 469 -11.16 -23.74 16.27
CA GLU A 469 -10.85 -23.54 17.68
C GLU A 469 -10.90 -22.04 18.04
N PRO A 470 -11.15 -21.68 19.31
CA PRO A 470 -11.03 -20.30 19.77
C PRO A 470 -9.60 -19.81 19.54
N ALA A 471 -9.47 -18.65 18.91
CA ALA A 471 -8.18 -18.19 18.41
C ALA A 471 -8.04 -16.67 18.48
N ILE A 472 -6.80 -16.22 18.33
CA ILE A 472 -6.45 -14.83 18.06
C ILE A 472 -6.45 -14.65 16.53
N VAL A 473 -7.30 -13.78 16.02
CA VAL A 473 -7.59 -13.58 14.60
C VAL A 473 -7.24 -12.16 14.16
N ALA A 474 -6.69 -12.01 12.97
CA ALA A 474 -6.50 -10.74 12.27
C ALA A 474 -6.92 -10.88 10.80
N PHE A 475 -6.99 -9.75 10.09
CA PHE A 475 -7.37 -9.72 8.68
C PHE A 475 -6.18 -9.32 7.81
N ALA A 476 -5.79 -10.19 6.88
CA ALA A 476 -4.71 -9.95 5.94
C ALA A 476 -5.23 -9.43 4.60
N GLN A 477 -4.64 -8.33 4.11
CA GLN A 477 -4.88 -7.76 2.78
C GLN A 477 -3.56 -7.66 2.03
N ALA A 478 -3.53 -8.01 0.75
CA ALA A 478 -2.31 -7.94 -0.04
C ALA A 478 -1.86 -6.47 -0.24
N LYS A 479 -0.57 -6.20 -0.11
CA LYS A 479 0.04 -4.86 -0.28
C LYS A 479 -0.09 -4.33 -1.70
N ARG A 480 -0.14 -5.24 -2.68
CA ARG A 480 -0.15 -4.92 -4.11
C ARG A 480 -1.52 -4.57 -4.71
N VAL A 481 -2.59 -4.56 -3.91
CA VAL A 481 -3.97 -4.49 -4.43
C VAL A 481 -4.24 -3.19 -5.19
N ASN A 482 -3.57 -2.08 -4.84
CA ASN A 482 -3.70 -0.80 -5.53
C ASN A 482 -2.53 -0.51 -6.50
N LEU A 483 -1.76 -1.54 -6.89
CA LEU A 483 -0.67 -1.46 -7.85
C LEU A 483 -1.00 -2.28 -9.12
N PRO A 484 -0.50 -1.88 -10.30
CA PRO A 484 0.28 -0.66 -10.55
C PRO A 484 -0.57 0.61 -10.40
N LEU A 485 0.10 1.75 -10.19
CA LEU A 485 -0.53 3.06 -10.30
C LEU A 485 -0.93 3.28 -11.77
N GLN A 486 -2.11 3.83 -12.01
CA GLN A 486 -2.57 4.21 -13.35
C GLN A 486 -1.97 5.54 -13.81
N GLY A 487 -1.41 6.32 -12.89
CA GLY A 487 -0.71 7.56 -13.18
C GLY A 487 -0.42 8.36 -11.92
N TRP A 488 0.33 9.45 -12.10
CA TRP A 488 0.70 10.36 -11.03
C TRP A 488 0.98 11.75 -11.59
N THR A 489 0.84 12.76 -10.75
CA THR A 489 1.22 14.15 -11.07
C THR A 489 1.84 14.83 -9.86
N LEU A 490 2.74 15.78 -10.10
CA LEU A 490 3.34 16.63 -9.09
C LEU A 490 3.27 18.07 -9.62
N VAL A 491 2.33 18.85 -9.08
CA VAL A 491 1.96 20.18 -9.62
C VAL A 491 1.86 21.21 -8.51
N PRO A 492 2.23 22.49 -8.74
CA PRO A 492 2.02 23.55 -7.76
C PRO A 492 0.55 23.59 -7.33
N SER A 493 0.28 23.60 -6.03
CA SER A 493 -1.09 23.38 -5.52
C SER A 493 -2.07 24.43 -6.03
N HIS A 494 -1.64 25.70 -6.05
CA HIS A 494 -2.43 26.83 -6.56
C HIS A 494 -2.73 26.75 -8.07
N MET A 495 -1.99 25.93 -8.84
CA MET A 495 -2.24 25.70 -10.28
C MET A 495 -2.90 24.36 -10.56
N ARG A 496 -3.23 23.56 -9.54
CA ARG A 496 -3.70 22.19 -9.73
C ARG A 496 -4.97 22.12 -10.59
N SER A 497 -5.99 22.91 -10.26
CA SER A 497 -7.28 22.88 -10.96
C SER A 497 -7.13 23.27 -12.43
N SER A 498 -6.33 24.31 -12.73
CA SER A 498 -6.09 24.75 -14.10
C SER A 498 -5.33 23.71 -14.93
N ILE A 499 -4.33 23.05 -14.32
CA ILE A 499 -3.55 21.99 -14.98
C ILE A 499 -4.44 20.76 -15.24
N ILE A 500 -5.19 20.28 -14.25
CA ILE A 500 -6.08 19.12 -14.42
C ILE A 500 -7.12 19.38 -15.51
N ASN A 501 -7.79 20.54 -15.48
CA ASN A 501 -8.78 20.90 -16.50
C ASN A 501 -8.15 20.98 -17.90
N SER A 502 -6.91 21.44 -18.02
CA SER A 502 -6.17 21.47 -19.28
C SER A 502 -5.81 20.08 -19.84
N LEU A 503 -5.64 19.07 -18.97
CA LEU A 503 -5.36 17.70 -19.36
C LEU A 503 -6.64 16.98 -19.80
N VAL A 504 -7.75 17.18 -19.08
CA VAL A 504 -9.05 16.57 -19.39
C VAL A 504 -9.62 17.13 -20.69
N SER A 505 -9.52 18.44 -20.91
CA SER A 505 -10.01 19.11 -22.14
C SER A 505 -9.23 18.74 -23.41
N LYS A 506 -8.09 18.06 -23.30
CA LYS A 506 -7.24 17.64 -24.43
C LYS A 506 -7.30 16.13 -24.72
N ALA A 507 -8.10 15.35 -23.99
CA ALA A 507 -8.38 13.96 -24.35
C ALA A 507 -9.18 13.91 -25.67
N PRO A 508 -8.80 13.13 -26.69
CA PRO A 508 -9.53 13.10 -27.96
C PRO A 508 -10.94 12.55 -27.77
N VAL A 509 -11.95 13.30 -28.20
CA VAL A 509 -13.38 12.91 -28.24
C VAL A 509 -13.65 11.74 -29.22
N GLU A 510 -12.63 11.17 -29.86
CA GLU A 510 -12.78 10.14 -30.90
C GLU A 510 -12.84 8.68 -30.42
N ALA A 511 -12.84 8.41 -29.11
CA ALA A 511 -13.07 7.04 -28.60
C ALA A 511 -14.56 6.65 -28.45
N ALA A 512 -15.51 7.56 -28.73
CA ALA A 512 -16.95 7.32 -28.52
C ALA A 512 -17.75 7.03 -29.80
N LYS A 513 -17.11 6.85 -30.96
CA LYS A 513 -17.80 6.42 -32.19
C LYS A 513 -16.96 5.47 -33.03
N GLY A 514 -17.26 4.18 -32.91
CA GLY A 514 -17.03 3.20 -33.99
C GLY A 514 -16.32 1.93 -33.55
N THR A 515 -17.08 0.88 -33.27
CA THR A 515 -16.80 -0.51 -33.67
C THR A 515 -18.01 -1.39 -33.29
N ALA A 516 -19.13 -1.18 -33.98
CA ALA A 516 -20.09 -2.27 -34.19
C ALA A 516 -19.65 -2.99 -35.48
N ALA A 517 -18.75 -3.96 -35.33
CA ALA A 517 -18.35 -4.84 -36.42
C ALA A 517 -18.79 -6.27 -36.08
N ASN A 518 -19.84 -6.68 -36.78
CA ASN A 518 -20.26 -8.04 -37.04
C ASN A 518 -19.07 -9.03 -37.12
N GLU A 519 -19.19 -10.16 -36.43
CA GLU A 519 -18.64 -11.43 -36.91
C GLU A 519 -19.78 -12.44 -37.15
N PRO A 520 -19.74 -13.18 -38.27
CA PRO A 520 -20.81 -14.08 -38.67
C PRO A 520 -20.66 -15.43 -37.99
N ARG A 521 -21.76 -15.96 -37.43
CA ARG A 521 -21.87 -17.38 -37.11
C ARG A 521 -23.05 -18.00 -37.85
N GLY A 522 -22.69 -18.81 -38.84
CA GLY A 522 -23.22 -20.15 -39.12
C GLY A 522 -24.73 -20.32 -39.11
N GLY A 523 -25.29 -20.51 -40.31
CA GLY A 523 -26.70 -20.85 -40.50
C GLY A 523 -27.08 -22.29 -40.13
N GLY A 524 -28.39 -22.49 -40.14
CA GLY A 524 -29.13 -23.75 -39.96
C GLY A 524 -30.08 -23.61 -38.77
N GLY A 525 -31.40 -23.70 -38.87
CA GLY A 525 -32.32 -24.03 -39.95
C GLY A 525 -33.65 -24.48 -39.30
N GLY A 526 -34.79 -24.03 -39.85
CA GLY A 526 -36.15 -24.53 -39.53
C GLY A 526 -36.80 -23.90 -38.29
N GLY A 527 -38.08 -23.53 -38.29
CA GLY A 527 -39.14 -23.59 -39.30
C GLY A 527 -40.51 -23.45 -38.61
N GLY A 528 -41.48 -22.84 -39.30
CA GLY A 528 -42.94 -22.76 -39.00
C GLY A 528 -43.33 -22.08 -37.67
N GLY A 529 -44.45 -21.37 -37.54
CA GLY A 529 -45.57 -21.12 -38.44
C GLY A 529 -46.79 -20.67 -37.63
N GLY A 530 -47.55 -19.68 -38.14
CA GLY A 530 -49.00 -19.53 -37.92
C GLY A 530 -49.35 -18.69 -36.70
N GLY A 531 -50.12 -17.60 -36.79
CA GLY A 531 -51.47 -17.49 -37.34
C GLY A 531 -52.36 -17.12 -36.15
N ASP A 532 -52.79 -15.88 -35.98
CA ASP A 532 -53.96 -15.23 -36.59
C ASP A 532 -55.26 -15.46 -35.80
N GLY A 533 -56.04 -14.38 -35.63
CA GLY A 533 -57.40 -14.34 -35.06
C GLY A 533 -57.47 -14.32 -33.52
N GLY A 534 -58.09 -13.36 -32.84
CA GLY A 534 -59.16 -12.44 -33.21
C GLY A 534 -60.46 -12.83 -32.49
N GLY A 535 -61.07 -11.87 -31.77
CA GLY A 535 -62.53 -11.83 -31.58
C GLY A 535 -63.09 -11.67 -30.17
N GLY A 536 -63.84 -10.58 -29.98
CA GLY A 536 -65.12 -10.49 -29.24
C GLY A 536 -65.01 -10.24 -27.73
N GLU A 537 -65.25 -9.03 -27.22
CA GLU A 537 -66.56 -8.34 -27.02
C GLU A 537 -67.48 -9.08 -26.03
N ASP A 538 -67.74 -8.51 -24.85
CA ASP A 538 -69.07 -7.98 -24.44
C ASP A 538 -69.15 -7.64 -22.91
N TRP A 539 -69.56 -6.38 -22.60
CA TRP A 539 -70.44 -5.81 -21.53
C TRP A 539 -70.54 -6.49 -20.14
N SER A 540 -70.72 -5.83 -18.99
CA SER A 540 -70.92 -4.43 -18.57
C SER A 540 -70.97 -4.41 -17.03
N ASP A 541 -71.00 -3.19 -16.48
CA ASP A 541 -71.48 -2.76 -15.14
C ASP A 541 -70.44 -2.83 -14.00
N ASP A 542 -69.79 -1.71 -13.66
CA ASP A 542 -70.27 -0.51 -12.93
C ASP A 542 -70.34 -0.76 -11.42
N GLU A 543 -69.39 -0.16 -10.70
CA GLU A 543 -69.62 0.70 -9.52
C GLU A 543 -68.27 1.11 -8.90
N GLY A 544 -68.08 2.42 -8.65
CA GLY A 544 -67.27 2.89 -7.52
C GLY A 544 -66.09 3.82 -7.77
N SER A 545 -66.39 5.06 -8.19
CA SER A 545 -65.82 6.34 -7.72
C SER A 545 -64.28 6.53 -7.60
N ASP A 546 -63.77 7.31 -8.54
CA ASP A 546 -63.17 8.65 -8.39
C ASP A 546 -61.86 8.87 -7.60
N ASP A 547 -60.88 9.26 -8.40
CA ASP A 547 -59.92 10.37 -8.24
C ASP A 547 -58.62 10.13 -7.44
N GLU A 548 -57.54 9.79 -8.17
CA GLU A 548 -56.47 10.76 -8.48
C GLU A 548 -55.57 10.26 -9.65
N GLU A 549 -55.38 11.13 -10.64
CA GLU A 549 -54.72 10.87 -11.92
C GLU A 549 -53.24 10.50 -11.81
N GLY A 550 -52.91 9.30 -12.31
CA GLY A 550 -51.56 8.89 -12.67
C GLY A 550 -51.15 9.46 -14.03
N GLY A 551 -50.24 10.44 -14.02
CA GLY A 551 -49.44 10.80 -15.18
C GLY A 551 -48.32 9.78 -15.40
N ARG A 552 -48.44 8.97 -16.45
CA ARG A 552 -47.35 8.14 -17.00
C ARG A 552 -46.19 9.04 -17.44
N GLY A 553 -45.16 9.14 -16.61
CA GLY A 553 -43.84 9.63 -16.99
C GLY A 553 -42.88 8.47 -17.17
N ASN A 554 -42.29 8.36 -18.36
CA ASN A 554 -41.07 7.58 -18.59
C ASN A 554 -40.00 7.98 -17.56
N GLY A 555 -39.81 7.16 -16.52
CA GLY A 555 -38.67 7.26 -15.61
C GLY A 555 -37.50 6.52 -16.23
N ALA A 556 -36.73 7.23 -17.05
CA ALA A 556 -35.39 6.82 -17.44
C ALA A 556 -34.62 6.40 -16.19
N ALA A 557 -33.84 5.32 -16.31
CA ALA A 557 -32.82 4.99 -15.34
C ALA A 557 -32.05 6.26 -15.00
N VAL A 558 -32.18 6.70 -13.75
CA VAL A 558 -31.32 7.72 -13.17
C VAL A 558 -29.93 7.12 -13.22
N VAL A 559 -29.20 7.48 -14.26
CA VAL A 559 -27.75 7.55 -14.22
C VAL A 559 -27.49 8.48 -13.05
N GLU A 560 -27.07 7.93 -11.90
CA GLU A 560 -26.54 8.79 -10.85
C GLU A 560 -25.45 9.64 -11.49
N GLU A 561 -25.77 10.92 -11.53
CA GLU A 561 -24.95 12.01 -12.03
C GLU A 561 -23.59 12.00 -11.34
N ALA A 562 -22.63 12.58 -12.04
CA ALA A 562 -21.30 12.88 -11.58
C ALA A 562 -21.28 13.19 -10.07
N ALA A 563 -20.47 12.43 -9.33
CA ALA A 563 -20.11 12.74 -7.96
C ALA A 563 -19.86 14.25 -7.83
N ASP A 564 -20.58 14.89 -6.90
CA ASP A 564 -20.33 16.25 -6.43
C ASP A 564 -18.83 16.53 -6.47
N GLU A 565 -18.40 17.54 -7.25
CA GLU A 565 -17.08 18.12 -7.03
C GLU A 565 -17.10 18.69 -5.60
N PRO A 566 -16.34 18.12 -4.64
CA PRO A 566 -16.30 18.67 -3.31
C PRO A 566 -15.64 20.05 -3.39
N ASP A 567 -16.20 20.96 -2.59
CA ASP A 567 -15.73 22.30 -2.22
C ASP A 567 -14.33 22.66 -2.75
N GLU A 568 -14.20 23.80 -3.44
CA GLU A 568 -12.91 24.37 -3.82
C GLU A 568 -11.96 24.29 -2.61
N ILE A 569 -10.96 23.41 -2.71
CA ILE A 569 -9.97 23.22 -1.65
C ILE A 569 -9.27 24.57 -1.51
N GLU A 570 -9.52 25.26 -0.40
CA GLU A 570 -8.91 26.55 -0.10
C GLU A 570 -7.42 26.29 0.17
N TYR A 571 -6.58 26.61 -0.81
CA TYR A 571 -5.14 26.61 -0.66
C TYR A 571 -4.73 27.91 0.00
N ASP A 572 -3.80 27.84 0.95
CA ASP A 572 -3.16 29.03 1.49
C ASP A 572 -2.29 29.64 0.37
N PRO A 573 -2.63 30.83 -0.15
CA PRO A 573 -1.89 31.45 -1.25
C PRO A 573 -0.50 31.93 -0.82
N GLU A 574 -0.22 32.02 0.49
CA GLU A 574 1.10 32.41 1.02
C GLU A 574 2.01 31.20 1.28
N ALA A 575 1.46 29.97 1.32
CA ALA A 575 2.22 28.77 1.59
C ALA A 575 2.77 28.12 0.30
N ASN A 576 4.10 28.06 0.19
CA ASN A 576 4.75 27.25 -0.85
C ASN A 576 4.30 25.78 -0.70
N SER A 577 3.57 25.27 -1.69
CA SER A 577 2.97 23.96 -1.60
C SER A 577 2.85 23.29 -2.97
N ILE A 578 3.05 21.98 -2.97
CA ILE A 578 2.93 21.17 -4.17
C ILE A 578 2.00 19.99 -3.93
N THR A 579 1.13 19.70 -4.87
CA THR A 579 0.21 18.57 -4.77
C THR A 579 0.76 17.38 -5.55
N LEU A 580 1.05 16.30 -4.83
CA LEU A 580 1.32 14.97 -5.37
C LEU A 580 -0.01 14.21 -5.50
N THR A 581 -0.39 13.90 -6.73
CA THR A 581 -1.55 13.04 -7.02
C THR A 581 -1.04 11.64 -7.36
N LEU A 582 -1.55 10.61 -6.69
CA LEU A 582 -1.30 9.20 -6.99
C LEU A 582 -2.61 8.56 -7.40
N ASN A 583 -2.70 8.08 -8.65
CA ASN A 583 -3.89 7.42 -9.15
C ASN A 583 -3.66 5.90 -9.16
N GLY A 584 -4.32 5.18 -8.27
CA GLY A 584 -4.36 3.71 -8.29
C GLY A 584 -5.64 3.21 -8.97
N ALA A 585 -5.73 1.90 -9.15
CA ALA A 585 -6.91 1.27 -9.76
C ALA A 585 -8.17 1.36 -8.88
N ILE A 586 -8.01 1.39 -7.55
CA ILE A 586 -9.13 1.38 -6.58
C ILE A 586 -9.14 2.65 -5.74
N VAL A 587 -7.95 3.18 -5.39
CA VAL A 587 -7.80 4.38 -4.57
C VAL A 587 -6.87 5.36 -5.26
N SER A 588 -7.33 6.61 -5.38
CA SER A 588 -6.52 7.75 -5.79
C SER A 588 -6.41 8.77 -4.65
N LEU A 589 -5.23 9.34 -4.47
CA LEU A 589 -4.90 10.26 -3.38
C LEU A 589 -4.39 11.59 -3.91
N ASP A 590 -4.85 12.69 -3.32
CA ASP A 590 -4.25 14.01 -3.47
C ASP A 590 -3.54 14.36 -2.14
N ILE A 591 -2.22 14.45 -2.17
CA ILE A 591 -1.37 14.77 -1.02
C ILE A 591 -0.74 16.14 -1.28
N GLU A 592 -1.09 17.13 -0.47
CA GLU A 592 -0.40 18.40 -0.47
C GLU A 592 0.87 18.29 0.36
N ILE A 593 1.98 18.72 -0.20
CA ILE A 593 3.30 18.71 0.41
C ILE A 593 3.70 20.16 0.66
N GLN A 594 4.13 20.43 1.88
CA GLN A 594 4.62 21.72 2.35
C GLN A 594 6.00 21.55 2.99
N GLU A 595 6.60 22.65 3.45
CA GLU A 595 7.82 22.59 4.25
C GLU A 595 7.56 21.81 5.55
N HIS A 596 8.36 20.76 5.79
CA HIS A 596 8.28 19.86 6.96
C HIS A 596 7.02 19.00 7.14
N GLN A 597 5.95 19.21 6.36
CA GLN A 597 4.67 18.53 6.57
C GLN A 597 3.95 18.18 5.27
N VAL A 598 2.98 17.29 5.39
CA VAL A 598 2.06 16.87 4.33
C VAL A 598 0.63 16.88 4.85
N LEU A 599 -0.32 17.10 3.94
CA LEU A 599 -1.75 17.06 4.21
C LEU A 599 -2.41 16.13 3.20
N LEU A 600 -3.18 15.16 3.68
CA LEU A 600 -4.07 14.38 2.82
C LEU A 600 -5.27 15.25 2.48
N ARG A 601 -5.37 15.75 1.24
CA ARG A 601 -6.44 16.67 0.84
C ARG A 601 -7.67 15.93 0.34
N ARG A 602 -7.47 14.89 -0.46
CA ARG A 602 -8.58 14.15 -1.06
C ARG A 602 -8.23 12.69 -1.24
N VAL A 603 -9.23 11.84 -1.04
CA VAL A 603 -9.21 10.41 -1.33
C VAL A 603 -10.39 10.12 -2.26
N ARG A 604 -10.13 9.55 -3.43
CA ARG A 604 -11.14 9.06 -4.36
C ARG A 604 -11.09 7.55 -4.36
N THR A 605 -12.21 6.89 -4.06
CA THR A 605 -12.31 5.44 -4.06
C THR A 605 -13.76 5.01 -4.24
N SER A 606 -13.97 3.81 -4.77
CA SER A 606 -15.28 3.15 -4.84
C SER A 606 -15.65 2.41 -3.54
N VAL A 607 -14.72 2.27 -2.60
CA VAL A 607 -14.93 1.55 -1.34
C VAL A 607 -15.43 2.50 -0.25
N ILE A 608 -16.38 2.04 0.56
CA ILE A 608 -16.85 2.80 1.73
C ILE A 608 -15.71 2.92 2.75
N VAL A 609 -15.20 4.14 2.94
CA VAL A 609 -14.17 4.44 3.93
C VAL A 609 -14.39 5.82 4.56
N ASN A 610 -14.28 5.91 5.89
CA ASN A 610 -14.25 7.14 6.65
C ASN A 610 -12.80 7.51 6.98
N ILE A 611 -12.31 8.55 6.31
CA ILE A 611 -10.93 9.05 6.44
C ILE A 611 -10.86 10.49 7.00
N GLN A 612 -11.99 11.06 7.41
CA GLN A 612 -12.11 12.49 7.76
C GLN A 612 -11.13 12.93 8.85
N ASP A 613 -10.75 12.04 9.75
CA ASP A 613 -9.81 12.32 10.83
C ASP A 613 -8.32 12.37 10.38
N LEU A 614 -8.02 11.87 9.17
CA LEU A 614 -6.72 12.04 8.50
C LEU A 614 -6.73 13.19 7.48
N THR A 615 -7.87 13.51 6.89
CA THR A 615 -7.98 14.56 5.87
C THR A 615 -7.68 15.94 6.47
N ASN A 616 -6.93 16.78 5.75
CA ASN A 616 -6.52 18.13 6.15
C ASN A 616 -5.74 18.23 7.48
N ARG A 617 -5.30 17.10 8.03
CA ARG A 617 -4.45 17.08 9.21
C ARG A 617 -2.99 17.26 8.77
N PRO A 618 -2.25 18.26 9.31
CA PRO A 618 -0.81 18.36 9.08
C PRO A 618 -0.10 17.20 9.79
N MET A 619 0.72 16.47 9.03
CA MET A 619 1.48 15.31 9.50
C MET A 619 2.86 15.32 8.84
N THR A 620 3.84 14.64 9.43
CA THR A 620 5.08 14.33 8.70
C THR A 620 4.81 13.30 7.58
N PRO A 621 5.65 13.23 6.53
CA PRO A 621 5.54 12.18 5.51
C PRO A 621 5.45 10.77 6.10
N PHE A 622 6.27 10.49 7.12
CA PHE A 622 6.29 9.20 7.80
C PHE A 622 4.97 8.89 8.50
N GLU A 623 4.43 9.84 9.26
CA GLU A 623 3.15 9.69 9.95
C GLU A 623 1.98 9.45 8.98
N LEU A 624 1.97 10.14 7.84
CA LEU A 624 0.96 9.91 6.79
C LEU A 624 1.04 8.48 6.25
N ILE A 625 2.23 8.04 5.81
CA ILE A 625 2.45 6.69 5.26
C ILE A 625 2.06 5.63 6.30
N LYS A 626 2.50 5.81 7.54
CA LYS A 626 2.17 4.96 8.69
C LYS A 626 0.67 4.89 8.94
N SER A 627 -0.04 6.01 8.86
CA SER A 627 -1.48 6.09 9.10
C SER A 627 -2.28 5.44 7.97
N LEU A 628 -1.91 5.67 6.71
CA LEU A 628 -2.55 5.01 5.56
C LEU A 628 -2.32 3.48 5.57
N ARG A 629 -1.09 3.05 5.89
CA ARG A 629 -0.76 1.62 6.02
C ARG A 629 -1.58 0.94 7.12
N ARG A 630 -1.76 1.59 8.28
CA ARG A 630 -2.61 1.07 9.37
C ARG A 630 -4.07 0.89 8.95
N ARG A 631 -4.54 1.73 8.03
CA ARG A 631 -5.87 1.61 7.42
C ARG A 631 -5.92 0.62 6.27
N GLY A 632 -4.83 -0.09 5.95
CA GLY A 632 -4.81 -1.11 4.90
C GLY A 632 -4.47 -0.59 3.50
N LEU A 633 -4.04 0.67 3.37
CA LEU A 633 -3.58 1.24 2.11
C LEU A 633 -2.04 1.35 2.08
N GLU A 634 -1.40 0.51 1.27
CA GLU A 634 0.04 0.63 1.00
C GLU A 634 0.29 1.65 -0.11
N ILE A 635 1.04 2.71 0.21
CA ILE A 635 1.48 3.71 -0.77
C ILE A 635 3.00 3.73 -0.94
N SER A 636 3.74 2.98 -0.13
CA SER A 636 5.20 2.88 -0.17
C SER A 636 5.65 1.42 -0.29
N PRO A 637 5.37 0.78 -1.45
CA PRO A 637 5.60 -0.65 -1.62
C PRO A 637 7.09 -0.96 -1.70
N SER A 638 7.50 -2.04 -1.03
CA SER A 638 8.88 -2.53 -1.09
C SER A 638 9.25 -3.04 -2.48
N TYR A 639 10.55 -3.13 -2.79
CA TYR A 639 11.00 -3.73 -4.05
C TYR A 639 10.41 -5.14 -4.26
N LYS A 640 10.32 -5.94 -3.20
CA LYS A 640 9.67 -7.26 -3.24
C LYS A 640 8.21 -7.17 -3.67
N VAL A 641 7.42 -6.27 -3.07
CA VAL A 641 6.01 -6.06 -3.45
C VAL A 641 5.90 -5.63 -4.91
N SER A 642 6.70 -4.65 -5.35
CA SER A 642 6.70 -4.19 -6.74
C SER A 642 7.10 -5.32 -7.71
N SER A 643 8.06 -6.18 -7.34
CA SER A 643 8.51 -7.30 -8.20
C SER A 643 7.44 -8.38 -8.44
N MET A 644 6.45 -8.48 -7.55
CA MET A 644 5.30 -9.40 -7.66
C MET A 644 4.20 -8.89 -8.60
N VAL A 645 4.32 -7.67 -9.13
CA VAL A 645 3.38 -7.09 -10.09
C VAL A 645 3.97 -7.24 -11.48
N GLU A 646 3.34 -8.05 -12.33
CA GLU A 646 3.87 -8.39 -13.66
C GLU A 646 3.92 -7.20 -14.63
N GLU A 647 3.00 -6.25 -14.46
CA GLU A 647 2.85 -5.05 -15.29
C GLU A 647 3.92 -3.99 -15.02
N LEU A 648 4.60 -4.05 -13.87
CA LEU A 648 5.66 -3.10 -13.51
C LEU A 648 6.98 -3.44 -14.21
N ALA A 649 7.73 -2.39 -14.55
CA ALA A 649 9.07 -2.54 -15.10
C ALA A 649 10.01 -3.19 -14.07
N LYS A 650 10.29 -4.47 -14.26
CA LYS A 650 11.22 -5.25 -13.43
C LYS A 650 12.63 -4.71 -13.68
N ASN A 651 13.26 -4.16 -12.64
CA ASN A 651 14.67 -3.74 -12.60
C ASN A 651 15.02 -2.28 -12.98
N LYS A 652 14.07 -1.34 -12.93
CA LYS A 652 14.40 0.10 -13.00
C LYS A 652 15.59 0.44 -12.08
N ASN A 653 16.62 1.10 -12.63
CA ASN A 653 17.84 1.39 -11.89
C ASN A 653 17.58 2.33 -10.70
N ARG A 654 17.73 1.80 -9.48
CA ARG A 654 17.40 2.52 -8.22
C ARG A 654 18.27 3.74 -7.98
N THR A 655 19.52 3.73 -8.42
CA THR A 655 20.43 4.88 -8.27
C THR A 655 19.97 6.03 -9.16
N VAL A 656 19.63 5.73 -10.42
CA VAL A 656 19.09 6.71 -11.37
C VAL A 656 17.75 7.25 -10.88
N GLU A 657 16.86 6.38 -10.38
CA GLU A 657 15.57 6.78 -9.81
C GLU A 657 15.72 7.75 -8.63
N LYS A 658 16.59 7.43 -7.66
CA LYS A 658 16.85 8.30 -6.51
C LYS A 658 17.39 9.66 -6.93
N HIS A 659 18.32 9.70 -7.88
CA HIS A 659 18.87 10.95 -8.42
C HIS A 659 17.80 11.75 -9.18
N LEU A 660 16.97 11.07 -9.99
CA LEU A 660 15.85 11.69 -10.69
C LEU A 660 14.88 12.34 -9.71
N TYR A 661 14.50 11.66 -8.62
CA TYR A 661 13.63 12.25 -7.60
C TYR A 661 14.25 13.46 -6.90
N ARG A 662 15.57 13.46 -6.70
CA ARG A 662 16.28 14.64 -6.19
C ARG A 662 16.20 15.81 -7.15
N CYS A 663 16.42 15.59 -8.45
CA CYS A 663 16.26 16.62 -9.47
C CYS A 663 14.82 17.13 -9.55
N VAL A 664 13.84 16.22 -9.58
CA VAL A 664 12.41 16.57 -9.62
C VAL A 664 12.04 17.37 -8.39
N ALA A 665 12.45 16.97 -7.19
CA ALA A 665 12.14 17.69 -5.96
C ALA A 665 12.68 19.13 -5.97
N LEU A 666 13.93 19.33 -6.41
CA LEU A 666 14.53 20.67 -6.53
C LEU A 666 13.76 21.56 -7.52
N LEU A 667 13.46 21.02 -8.70
CA LEU A 667 12.74 21.75 -9.75
C LEU A 667 11.29 22.05 -9.35
N ALA A 668 10.63 21.09 -8.71
CA ALA A 668 9.23 21.20 -8.32
C ALA A 668 9.05 22.18 -7.14
N ALA A 669 10.03 22.24 -6.22
CA ALA A 669 10.02 23.16 -5.09
C ALA A 669 10.06 24.65 -5.48
N SER A 670 10.44 24.98 -6.73
CA SER A 670 10.37 26.34 -7.24
C SER A 670 8.96 26.76 -7.65
N GLU A 671 8.01 25.83 -7.69
CA GLU A 671 6.63 26.01 -8.16
C GLU A 671 6.51 26.48 -9.62
N LYS A 672 7.62 26.43 -10.37
CA LYS A 672 7.67 26.82 -11.80
C LYS A 672 7.64 25.62 -12.73
N PHE A 673 7.67 24.42 -12.17
CA PHE A 673 7.67 23.18 -12.92
C PHE A 673 6.56 22.26 -12.41
N SER A 674 5.93 21.58 -13.36
CA SER A 674 4.99 20.49 -13.09
C SER A 674 5.51 19.22 -13.73
N PHE A 675 5.30 18.08 -13.08
CA PHE A 675 5.72 16.77 -13.58
C PHE A 675 4.53 15.83 -13.63
N LEU A 676 4.46 15.02 -14.68
CA LEU A 676 3.35 14.09 -14.89
C LEU A 676 3.85 12.73 -15.36
N HIS A 677 3.05 11.71 -15.08
CA HIS A 677 3.22 10.36 -15.58
C HIS A 677 3.34 10.34 -17.12
N SER A 678 4.22 9.49 -17.64
CA SER A 678 4.33 9.22 -19.08
C SER A 678 4.10 7.76 -19.39
N ARG A 679 3.25 7.47 -20.39
CA ARG A 679 2.99 6.08 -20.83
C ARG A 679 4.24 5.40 -21.40
N TRP A 680 5.18 6.19 -21.91
CA TRP A 680 6.42 5.72 -22.50
C TRP A 680 7.39 5.15 -21.47
N ASN A 681 7.21 5.48 -20.19
CA ASN A 681 8.12 5.03 -19.14
C ASN A 681 8.14 3.50 -19.00
N GLN A 682 6.98 2.85 -19.19
CA GLN A 682 6.86 1.40 -19.16
C GLN A 682 7.66 0.74 -20.31
N MET A 683 7.71 1.40 -21.47
CA MET A 683 8.41 0.92 -22.67
C MET A 683 9.90 1.29 -22.71
N ALA A 684 10.38 2.14 -21.80
CA ALA A 684 11.74 2.70 -21.84
C ALA A 684 12.85 1.75 -21.35
N GLY A 685 12.50 0.52 -20.96
CA GLY A 685 13.43 -0.43 -20.38
C GLY A 685 13.78 -0.13 -18.92
N ASP A 686 14.82 -0.78 -18.40
CA ASP A 686 15.29 -0.71 -17.02
C ASP A 686 16.29 0.44 -16.76
N GLU A 687 17.06 0.84 -17.78
CA GLU A 687 18.08 1.89 -17.67
C GLU A 687 17.55 3.31 -17.87
N ASN A 688 16.34 3.48 -18.41
CA ASN A 688 15.77 4.79 -18.73
C ASN A 688 14.48 5.07 -17.97
N PHE A 689 14.28 6.34 -17.63
CA PHE A 689 13.04 6.88 -17.09
C PHE A 689 12.48 7.91 -18.06
N VAL A 690 11.18 7.86 -18.32
CA VAL A 690 10.51 8.85 -19.15
C VAL A 690 9.41 9.52 -18.33
N LEU A 691 9.38 10.84 -18.35
CA LEU A 691 8.39 11.64 -17.63
C LEU A 691 7.96 12.83 -18.47
N GLN A 692 6.75 13.32 -18.20
CA GLN A 692 6.30 14.60 -18.72
C GLN A 692 6.71 15.73 -17.77
N TYR A 693 7.04 16.89 -18.33
CA TYR A 693 7.25 18.12 -17.59
C TYR A 693 6.56 19.30 -18.26
N GLN A 694 6.19 20.30 -17.47
CA GLN A 694 5.75 21.60 -17.92
C GLN A 694 6.56 22.68 -17.23
N LYS A 695 6.72 23.83 -17.89
CA LYS A 695 7.39 25.01 -17.35
C LYS A 695 6.39 26.15 -17.25
N LEU A 696 6.51 26.97 -16.22
CA LEU A 696 5.73 28.20 -16.13
C LEU A 696 6.23 29.19 -17.19
N GLU A 697 5.33 29.58 -18.09
CA GLU A 697 5.57 30.61 -19.09
C GLU A 697 4.60 31.77 -18.84
N LYS A 698 5.13 32.86 -18.29
CA LYS A 698 4.35 34.00 -17.77
C LYS A 698 3.48 33.58 -16.58
N GLU A 699 2.23 33.22 -16.81
CA GLU A 699 1.22 32.90 -15.79
C GLU A 699 0.55 31.54 -16.04
N THR A 700 0.92 30.84 -17.11
CA THR A 700 0.34 29.54 -17.45
C THR A 700 1.43 28.50 -17.67
N MET A 701 1.10 27.24 -17.38
CA MET A 701 1.99 26.13 -17.67
C MET A 701 2.06 25.88 -19.17
N SER A 702 3.27 25.63 -19.67
CA SER A 702 3.55 25.22 -21.04
C SER A 702 2.80 23.94 -21.40
N ALA A 703 2.75 23.59 -22.69
CA ALA A 703 2.31 22.26 -23.09
C ALA A 703 3.22 21.18 -22.46
N PRO A 704 2.69 20.01 -22.05
CA PRO A 704 3.51 18.90 -21.58
C PRO A 704 4.53 18.46 -22.62
N ALA A 705 5.80 18.43 -22.22
CA ALA A 705 6.93 17.95 -23.00
C ALA A 705 7.54 16.71 -22.32
N LEU A 706 8.29 15.91 -23.07
CA LEU A 706 8.88 14.67 -22.56
C LEU A 706 10.37 14.82 -22.27
N ALA A 707 10.81 14.20 -21.17
CA ALA A 707 12.23 14.03 -20.86
C ALA A 707 12.53 12.54 -20.69
N GLN A 708 13.65 12.09 -21.25
CA GLN A 708 14.23 10.77 -21.02
C GLN A 708 15.51 10.92 -20.18
N VAL A 709 15.59 10.19 -19.07
CA VAL A 709 16.68 10.24 -18.11
C VAL A 709 17.31 8.87 -18.01
N SER A 710 18.63 8.79 -18.22
CA SER A 710 19.44 7.58 -18.03
C SER A 710 20.54 7.85 -16.99
N PHE A 711 21.39 6.85 -16.74
CA PHE A 711 22.54 7.00 -15.86
C PHE A 711 23.58 8.01 -16.40
N ASP A 712 23.78 8.06 -17.71
CA ASP A 712 24.83 8.86 -18.33
C ASP A 712 24.36 10.23 -18.84
N ARG A 713 23.06 10.41 -19.11
CA ARG A 713 22.53 11.67 -19.67
C ARG A 713 21.03 11.87 -19.46
N THR A 714 20.59 13.09 -19.74
CA THR A 714 19.17 13.45 -19.94
C THR A 714 18.96 14.01 -21.34
N ARG A 715 17.87 13.61 -21.99
CA ARG A 715 17.42 14.09 -23.30
C ARG A 715 16.04 14.73 -23.16
N LEU A 716 15.90 15.97 -23.64
CA LEU A 716 14.60 16.60 -23.84
C LEU A 716 14.08 16.18 -25.21
N LEU A 717 12.91 15.56 -25.25
CA LEU A 717 12.38 14.90 -26.44
C LEU A 717 11.50 15.89 -27.21
N SER A 718 11.60 15.85 -28.54
CA SER A 718 10.82 16.73 -29.45
C SER A 718 9.37 16.27 -29.64
N TYR A 719 9.04 15.04 -29.23
CA TYR A 719 7.73 14.43 -29.34
C TYR A 719 6.95 14.44 -28.02
N ASN A 720 5.67 14.10 -28.09
CA ASN A 720 4.71 14.19 -26.97
C ASN A 720 3.96 12.86 -26.74
N GLU A 721 3.05 12.82 -25.77
CA GLU A 721 2.28 11.62 -25.42
C GLU A 721 1.44 11.03 -26.56
N SER A 722 0.97 11.85 -27.52
CA SER A 722 0.13 11.37 -28.63
C SER A 722 0.92 10.79 -29.80
N SER A 723 2.25 10.76 -29.72
CA SER A 723 3.12 10.24 -30.79
C SER A 723 2.95 8.72 -30.95
N LEU A 724 3.08 8.19 -32.18
CA LEU A 724 2.71 6.80 -32.51
C LEU A 724 3.80 5.77 -32.17
N SER A 725 5.07 6.13 -32.13
CA SER A 725 6.16 5.22 -31.73
C SER A 725 7.44 5.98 -31.32
N LEU A 726 8.24 5.35 -30.44
CA LEU A 726 9.53 5.87 -29.98
C LEU A 726 10.64 5.69 -31.04
N GLU A 727 10.54 4.64 -31.87
CA GLU A 727 11.60 4.22 -32.81
C GLU A 727 11.54 4.92 -34.19
N GLN A 728 10.36 5.36 -34.64
CA GLN A 728 10.22 5.87 -36.02
C GLN A 728 10.79 7.28 -36.23
N GLN A 729 11.27 7.95 -35.17
CA GLN A 729 11.72 9.35 -35.24
C GLN A 729 13.22 9.58 -34.99
N GLU A 730 14.00 8.56 -34.63
CA GLU A 730 15.49 8.64 -34.69
C GLU A 730 16.01 8.88 -36.13
N ASN A 731 15.14 8.73 -37.15
CA ASN A 731 15.43 8.96 -38.55
C ASN A 731 15.30 10.42 -39.02
N VAL A 732 14.95 11.37 -38.14
CA VAL A 732 14.96 12.78 -38.51
C VAL A 732 16.40 13.30 -38.38
N LYS A 733 16.95 13.83 -39.47
CA LYS A 733 18.25 14.54 -39.51
C LYS A 733 18.17 15.89 -38.79
N GLU A 734 17.71 15.90 -37.54
CA GLU A 734 17.77 17.06 -36.66
C GLU A 734 19.16 17.15 -36.02
N ALA A 735 19.54 18.37 -35.64
CA ALA A 735 20.79 18.62 -34.93
C ALA A 735 20.89 17.69 -33.71
N GLU A 736 21.99 16.95 -33.59
CA GLU A 736 22.15 15.96 -32.53
C GLU A 736 21.91 16.61 -31.15
N PRO A 737 21.14 15.96 -30.26
CA PRO A 737 20.62 16.57 -29.05
C PRO A 737 21.73 16.99 -28.10
N GLN A 738 21.56 18.17 -27.49
CA GLN A 738 22.51 18.72 -26.52
C GLN A 738 22.64 17.81 -25.30
N PHE A 739 23.89 17.59 -24.86
CA PHE A 739 24.19 16.75 -23.70
C PHE A 739 23.85 17.47 -22.39
N TYR A 740 23.12 16.77 -21.52
CA TYR A 740 22.87 17.16 -20.13
C TYR A 740 23.15 15.96 -19.23
N ALA A 741 23.80 16.18 -18.08
CA ALA A 741 24.15 15.09 -17.18
C ALA A 741 22.93 14.56 -16.40
N ASP A 742 21.99 15.45 -16.05
CA ASP A 742 20.77 15.12 -15.34
C ASP A 742 19.61 16.07 -15.70
N LEU A 743 18.42 15.78 -15.18
CA LEU A 743 17.20 16.55 -15.43
C LEU A 743 17.29 17.98 -14.91
N LEU A 744 17.93 18.19 -13.75
CA LEU A 744 18.12 19.51 -13.16
C LEU A 744 18.88 20.41 -14.14
N ASN A 745 20.02 19.95 -14.64
CA ASN A 745 20.85 20.71 -15.56
C ASN A 745 20.17 20.88 -16.93
N ALA A 746 19.43 19.87 -17.41
CA ALA A 746 18.67 19.98 -18.65
C ALA A 746 17.61 21.10 -18.58
N LEU A 747 16.82 21.15 -17.51
CA LEU A 747 15.79 22.17 -17.33
C LEU A 747 16.38 23.53 -16.91
N PHE A 748 17.47 23.56 -16.16
CA PHE A 748 18.18 24.79 -15.81
C PHE A 748 18.77 25.49 -17.05
N GLU A 749 19.53 24.77 -17.88
CA GLU A 749 20.18 25.35 -19.06
C GLU A 749 19.19 25.70 -20.18
N SER A 750 18.07 25.00 -20.27
CA SER A 750 16.99 25.34 -21.20
C SER A 750 16.03 26.42 -20.70
N SER A 751 16.27 27.00 -19.51
CA SER A 751 15.42 28.04 -18.92
C SER A 751 16.06 29.44 -19.01
N PRO A 752 15.25 30.51 -19.09
CA PRO A 752 15.74 31.88 -19.04
C PRO A 752 16.36 32.21 -17.67
N THR A 753 17.22 33.24 -17.63
CA THR A 753 18.00 33.60 -16.43
C THR A 753 17.14 33.87 -15.19
N ASP A 754 15.96 34.48 -15.36
CA ASP A 754 15.05 34.76 -14.24
C ASP A 754 14.56 33.45 -13.60
N LEU A 755 14.10 32.51 -14.42
CA LEU A 755 13.65 31.18 -13.98
C LEU A 755 14.80 30.36 -13.35
N ARG A 756 16.06 30.55 -13.81
CA ARG A 756 17.23 29.89 -13.20
C ARG A 756 17.45 30.33 -11.75
N ASN A 757 17.25 31.61 -11.44
CA ASN A 757 17.37 32.11 -10.07
C ASN A 757 16.27 31.53 -9.18
N GLU A 758 15.05 31.39 -9.71
CA GLU A 758 13.92 30.81 -9.00
C GLU A 758 14.10 29.31 -8.70
N ILE A 759 14.79 28.55 -9.57
CA ILE A 759 15.16 27.14 -9.29
C ILE A 759 16.09 27.02 -8.06
N LEU A 760 16.89 28.05 -7.78
CA LEU A 760 17.87 28.04 -6.68
C LEU A 760 17.34 28.64 -5.37
N ALA A 761 16.17 29.27 -5.41
CA ALA A 761 15.53 29.93 -4.28
C ALA A 761 14.83 29.03 -3.23
N PRO A 762 14.36 27.80 -3.54
CA PRO A 762 13.50 27.05 -2.61
C PRO A 762 14.17 26.68 -1.28
N SER A 763 13.36 26.53 -0.23
CA SER A 763 13.85 26.03 1.06
C SER A 763 14.39 24.59 0.92
N PRO A 764 15.60 24.32 1.42
CA PRO A 764 16.15 22.97 1.52
C PRO A 764 15.21 21.95 2.19
N ALA A 765 14.42 22.38 3.17
CA ALA A 765 13.49 21.52 3.87
C ALA A 765 12.27 21.16 3.01
N PHE A 766 11.76 22.11 2.21
CA PHE A 766 10.64 21.85 1.30
C PHE A 766 11.05 20.84 0.22
N VAL A 767 12.24 21.02 -0.36
CA VAL A 767 12.84 20.06 -1.32
C VAL A 767 12.91 18.66 -0.72
N GLU A 768 13.33 18.54 0.53
CA GLU A 768 13.47 17.24 1.19
C GLU A 768 12.12 16.59 1.52
N THR A 769 11.08 17.35 1.89
CA THR A 769 9.73 16.79 2.04
C THR A 769 9.22 16.20 0.73
N ILE A 770 9.41 16.91 -0.39
CA ILE A 770 9.02 16.44 -1.73
C ILE A 770 9.80 15.16 -2.10
N TYR A 771 11.14 15.19 -1.94
CA TYR A 771 11.98 14.02 -2.19
C TYR A 771 11.56 12.82 -1.35
N THR A 772 11.26 13.04 -0.06
CA THR A 772 10.82 12.00 0.88
C THR A 772 9.55 11.31 0.36
N MET A 773 8.55 12.09 -0.06
CA MET A 773 7.31 11.54 -0.61
C MET A 773 7.52 10.80 -1.93
N LEU A 774 8.32 11.34 -2.85
CA LEU A 774 8.63 10.68 -4.13
C LEU A 774 9.42 9.39 -3.93
N SER A 775 10.42 9.40 -3.06
CA SER A 775 11.23 8.22 -2.74
C SER A 775 10.44 7.16 -1.99
N ALA A 776 9.47 7.54 -1.15
CA ALA A 776 8.58 6.61 -0.48
C ALA A 776 7.65 5.92 -1.49
N THR A 777 6.98 6.71 -2.32
CA THR A 777 5.87 6.26 -3.18
C THR A 777 6.34 5.66 -4.50
N ARG A 778 7.57 5.99 -4.91
CA ARG A 778 8.25 5.56 -6.13
C ARG A 778 7.35 5.58 -7.38
N PRO A 779 6.69 6.70 -7.67
CA PRO A 779 5.67 6.76 -8.72
C PRO A 779 6.22 6.49 -10.13
N MET A 780 7.53 6.65 -10.35
CA MET A 780 8.17 6.33 -11.64
C MET A 780 8.42 4.84 -11.87
N SER A 781 8.49 4.04 -10.81
CA SER A 781 8.67 2.58 -10.93
C SER A 781 7.40 1.80 -10.63
N ASN A 782 6.42 2.44 -9.98
CA ASN A 782 5.17 1.84 -9.56
C ASN A 782 3.97 2.26 -10.42
N ALA A 783 4.17 3.06 -11.47
CA ALA A 783 3.15 3.47 -12.45
C ALA A 783 3.45 2.95 -13.84
#